data_AF-S9Q350-F1
#
_entry.id   AF-S9Q350-F1
#
_cell.length_a   1.000
_cell.length_b   1.000
_cell.length_c   1.000
_cell.angle_alpha   90.00
_cell.angle_beta   90.00
_cell.angle_gamma   90.00
#
_symmetry.space_group_name_H-M   'P 1'
#
loop_
_entity.id
_entity.type
_entity.pdbx_description
1 polymer ?
#
loop_
_entity_poly.entity_id
_entity_poly.type
_entity_poly.pdbx_seq_one_letter_code
_entity_poly.pdbx_strand_id
1 'polypeptide(L)'
;MKKNRLFPRSGAVAVAAYRLSTVCLALVLGCSARATDVRAADVQWIGNSSIFPANGSITSSSDVWLNTETHPLDSAASVRAVYSLDEGANWLTVAMTKNGVSGNNDKWHVNLGRLPCGSRIRYAIEATNPSKWDNNGGSDYAASVNVADGDICPTTLNWVSNYGFKNGKDTVNVTVSNPNTDARTYVLSSNAVRRSDVENKGTTRTLNETLGKPVVRTGNPLFDSLFALAYDEMANTLSVNQIGDGAYNGGKPIACPKDGGSGGCFKTGVKWSYVWTRDSAYAIDLSLAQMDPVRSANTLKFKISDRRGNPGRPEIVQDTGSGGSWPVSTDRVVWARGAWEVLKYLSGDSRTQFRDAAYAAMVNTIENDRIAVHDAGTGLYAGEQSFLDWREQTYPSWTASNVVHIGMSKTLSTNVNHWMILDVAARLAAEKGDAATSTRYRSWADALKAALNNNLWLSQAGMYSTMKTTELDPSSVQRHELLGEALAVIDGIADADKTASLLQTYPHTVAGAPVVWPQIRDTPIYHNQAIWPFASAYWLRAAVLGKNDAVVNHNLKTLIRGAGLNLSNMENFQFISLSGNHQDQDNGNRAGPVINSEAQLWSVGGYMSSVLDVVFGRQATQTGLRFQPFVTKYMRNTLFSTANSIQLKNLPYKGKILNVEVLLPARDGANSGYYHVASVKLNGTPVANDTYFTASTSASDTYNVQIQLVDANAPRTTMTVVEDTGDYRRFWAPREPTGVSVTLSGGLLSIGFSSNGETGVVHHIYRNGTRVASNLTTTRWTDPTSTNYASKTLCYSVESQYTGGDAVANLSHHSEPICYWHTGTGTIFNTGAGLNSLDGASTATDHGRPHFNDWGATNQVLEAAFTPGLTGSYGVQLVYGNAFGPVNSGVTAAVKRIEVVNAAGQVVASDVVMMPQLSNWDVWGDSSFARFSLTAGATYKIRVKDFYNMSYLESNATYGGAGGSGGPVNRANVSGMKLLRME
;
A
#
# COMPACT_ATOMS: atom_id res chain seq x y z
N MET A 1 -27.79 -4.30 39.75
CA MET A 1 -27.76 -4.11 41.24
C MET A 1 -27.53 -5.45 41.94
N LYS A 2 -27.22 -5.45 43.25
CA LYS A 2 -27.12 -6.62 44.18
C LYS A 2 -25.94 -7.63 44.04
N LYS A 3 -24.81 -7.23 44.62
CA LYS A 3 -23.81 -7.95 45.47
C LYS A 3 -23.73 -9.51 45.54
N ASN A 4 -22.48 -9.99 45.39
CA ASN A 4 -21.68 -10.92 46.24
C ASN A 4 -21.96 -12.45 46.40
N ARG A 5 -20.94 -13.26 46.00
CA ARG A 5 -20.12 -14.28 46.75
C ARG A 5 -20.82 -15.46 47.50
N LEU A 6 -20.25 -16.67 47.74
CA LEU A 6 -18.88 -17.26 47.71
C LEU A 6 -18.89 -18.80 47.35
N PHE A 7 -17.91 -19.30 46.54
CA PHE A 7 -17.14 -20.59 46.66
C PHE A 7 -17.86 -21.99 46.73
N PRO A 8 -17.17 -23.19 46.76
CA PRO A 8 -15.74 -23.56 46.52
C PRO A 8 -15.43 -24.84 45.65
N ARG A 9 -14.12 -25.14 45.49
CA ARG A 9 -13.42 -26.48 45.53
C ARG A 9 -13.24 -27.42 44.29
N SER A 10 -11.99 -27.52 43.81
CA SER A 10 -11.20 -28.74 43.43
C SER A 10 -9.81 -28.33 42.85
N GLY A 11 -8.75 -29.15 42.77
CA GLY A 11 -8.61 -30.53 43.27
C GLY A 11 -7.39 -31.43 42.83
N ALA A 12 -6.21 -30.91 42.43
CA ALA A 12 -4.93 -31.69 42.22
C ALA A 12 -4.96 -32.86 41.17
N VAL A 13 -3.90 -33.62 40.80
CA VAL A 13 -2.49 -33.86 41.23
C VAL A 13 -1.61 -34.28 40.01
N ALA A 14 -0.26 -34.33 40.15
CA ALA A 14 0.69 -35.27 39.48
C ALA A 14 1.12 -35.02 37.99
N VAL A 15 2.30 -35.43 37.46
CA VAL A 15 3.56 -36.04 38.01
C VAL A 15 4.76 -35.91 37.01
N ALA A 16 6.00 -36.17 37.49
CA ALA A 16 7.29 -36.35 36.75
C ALA A 16 7.92 -35.09 36.08
N ALA A 17 9.19 -34.70 36.23
CA ALA A 17 10.45 -35.24 36.77
C ALA A 17 11.35 -36.08 35.84
N TYR A 18 12.58 -35.59 35.58
CA TYR A 18 13.85 -36.34 35.63
C TYR A 18 15.06 -35.38 35.74
N ARG A 19 16.14 -35.84 36.38
CA ARG A 19 17.46 -35.18 36.42
C ARG A 19 18.58 -36.22 36.36
N LEU A 20 19.70 -35.82 35.77
CA LEU A 20 21.04 -36.43 35.82
C LEU A 20 22.01 -35.24 36.04
N SER A 21 23.15 -35.27 36.74
CA SER A 21 23.74 -36.17 37.76
C SER A 21 25.19 -35.68 37.98
N THR A 22 25.57 -35.28 39.22
CA THR A 22 26.92 -35.46 39.87
C THR A 22 28.22 -34.88 39.19
N VAL A 23 29.37 -34.56 39.85
CA VAL A 23 29.90 -34.47 41.24
C VAL A 23 31.15 -33.53 41.21
N CYS A 24 31.79 -32.97 42.27
CA CYS A 24 31.52 -32.89 43.73
C CYS A 24 31.42 -31.40 44.16
N LEU A 25 32.22 -30.71 45.01
CA LEU A 25 33.34 -30.96 45.95
C LEU A 25 33.22 -29.82 47.03
N ALA A 26 32.92 -30.06 48.31
CA ALA A 26 33.75 -30.53 49.44
C ALA A 26 34.88 -29.53 49.86
N LEU A 27 35.12 -29.19 51.14
CA LEU A 27 34.40 -29.41 52.43
C LEU A 27 35.03 -28.52 53.56
N VAL A 28 34.50 -28.58 54.80
CA VAL A 28 35.07 -28.02 56.08
C VAL A 28 35.00 -26.48 56.17
N LEU A 29 34.15 -25.85 57.03
CA LEU A 29 34.27 -25.63 58.49
C LEU A 29 35.60 -24.94 58.90
N GLY A 30 35.65 -23.94 59.79
CA GLY A 30 34.59 -23.19 60.46
C GLY A 30 35.05 -22.70 61.84
N CYS A 31 34.93 -21.40 62.13
CA CYS A 31 35.10 -20.87 63.49
C CYS A 31 34.19 -19.65 63.72
N SER A 32 33.41 -19.69 64.79
CA SER A 32 32.34 -18.72 65.04
C SER A 32 32.84 -17.50 65.82
N ALA A 33 32.63 -16.29 65.27
CA ALA A 33 32.47 -15.09 66.06
C ALA A 33 30.97 -14.73 66.12
N ARG A 34 30.46 -14.33 67.29
CA ARG A 34 29.06 -13.94 67.44
C ARG A 34 28.82 -12.58 66.77
N ALA A 35 28.18 -12.58 65.61
CA ALA A 35 27.43 -11.40 65.18
C ALA A 35 26.23 -11.24 66.12
N THR A 36 26.26 -10.23 66.98
CA THR A 36 25.07 -9.74 67.68
C THR A 36 24.09 -9.20 66.64
N ASP A 37 22.82 -9.60 66.74
CA ASP A 37 21.73 -9.10 65.88
C ASP A 37 21.36 -7.66 66.27
N VAL A 38 22.26 -6.73 65.95
CA VAL A 38 22.06 -5.30 66.14
C VAL A 38 21.09 -4.84 65.07
N ARG A 39 19.81 -4.68 65.45
CA ARG A 39 18.87 -3.89 64.67
C ARG A 39 19.51 -2.53 64.39
N ALA A 40 19.60 -2.15 63.11
CA ALA A 40 19.92 -0.78 62.73
C ALA A 40 18.96 0.17 63.48
N ALA A 41 19.51 1.22 64.07
CA ALA A 41 18.72 2.17 64.83
C ALA A 41 17.66 2.81 63.93
N ASP A 42 16.47 3.07 64.46
CA ASP A 42 15.45 3.82 63.72
C ASP A 42 16.00 5.20 63.32
N VAL A 43 15.70 5.66 62.09
CA VAL A 43 15.95 7.03 61.66
C VAL A 43 15.22 7.99 62.61
N GLN A 44 15.98 8.66 63.46
CA GLN A 44 15.44 9.60 64.45
C GLN A 44 15.13 10.94 63.79
N TRP A 45 15.95 11.37 62.83
CA TRP A 45 15.83 12.65 62.15
C TRP A 45 16.40 12.57 60.73
N ILE A 46 15.81 13.36 59.83
CA ILE A 46 16.31 13.71 58.51
C ILE A 46 16.22 15.24 58.40
N GLY A 47 17.21 15.87 57.78
CA GLY A 47 17.25 17.31 57.63
C GLY A 47 18.52 17.82 56.93
N ASN A 48 18.82 19.11 57.09
CA ASN A 48 19.89 19.80 56.35
C ASN A 48 19.79 19.65 54.81
N SER A 49 18.57 19.39 54.30
CA SER A 49 18.35 19.18 52.88
C SER A 49 18.64 20.44 52.08
N SER A 50 19.43 20.29 51.02
CA SER A 50 20.02 21.42 50.31
C SER A 50 20.33 21.12 48.86
N ILE A 51 20.22 22.15 48.02
CA ILE A 51 20.52 22.09 46.59
C ILE A 51 21.87 22.76 46.29
N PHE A 52 22.66 22.17 45.41
CA PHE A 52 23.93 22.71 44.95
C PHE A 52 24.00 22.73 43.40
N PRO A 53 24.34 23.86 42.74
CA PRO A 53 24.53 25.19 43.32
C PRO A 53 23.33 25.69 44.12
N ALA A 54 23.55 26.63 45.03
CA ALA A 54 22.46 27.21 45.83
C ALA A 54 21.41 27.87 44.92
N ASN A 55 20.14 27.88 45.36
CA ASN A 55 19.08 28.57 44.63
C ASN A 55 19.45 30.05 44.41
N GLY A 56 19.35 30.52 43.16
CA GLY A 56 19.91 31.81 42.73
C GLY A 56 21.24 31.70 41.95
N SER A 57 21.98 30.59 42.08
CA SER A 57 23.27 30.34 41.41
C SER A 57 23.25 29.13 40.46
N ILE A 58 22.11 28.45 40.30
CA ILE A 58 21.95 27.33 39.36
C ILE A 58 21.75 27.89 37.96
N THR A 59 22.45 27.38 36.95
CA THR A 59 22.26 27.74 35.53
C THR A 59 22.07 26.50 34.65
N SER A 60 21.70 26.67 33.38
CA SER A 60 21.69 25.63 32.34
C SER A 60 23.04 24.89 32.17
N SER A 61 24.15 25.53 32.57
CA SER A 61 25.50 24.94 32.51
C SER A 61 25.84 24.08 33.74
N SER A 62 25.06 24.20 34.82
CA SER A 62 25.34 23.62 36.13
C SER A 62 24.71 22.23 36.30
N ASP A 63 25.49 21.26 36.76
CA ASP A 63 24.96 20.01 37.31
C ASP A 63 24.25 20.30 38.65
N VAL A 64 23.03 19.79 38.82
CA VAL A 64 22.16 20.11 39.97
C VAL A 64 22.12 18.94 40.95
N TRP A 65 22.67 19.16 42.14
CA TRP A 65 22.76 18.15 43.20
C TRP A 65 21.77 18.43 44.31
N LEU A 66 20.99 17.42 44.71
CA LEU A 66 20.25 17.43 45.98
C LEU A 66 21.08 16.69 47.03
N ASN A 67 21.08 17.21 48.26
CA ASN A 67 21.81 16.66 49.41
C ASN A 67 20.88 16.61 50.63
N THR A 68 21.14 15.70 51.58
CA THR A 68 20.46 15.64 52.89
C THR A 68 21.34 14.97 53.94
N GLU A 69 20.94 15.05 55.22
CA GLU A 69 21.56 14.34 56.33
C GLU A 69 20.53 13.50 57.12
N THR A 70 20.93 12.31 57.60
CA THR A 70 20.07 11.43 58.43
C THR A 70 20.78 11.02 59.72
N HIS A 71 20.05 11.01 60.85
CA HIS A 71 20.59 10.68 62.18
C HIS A 71 19.81 9.53 62.85
N PRO A 72 20.49 8.61 63.57
CA PRO A 72 21.95 8.50 63.74
C PRO A 72 22.65 7.87 62.53
N LEU A 73 23.99 7.74 62.58
CA LEU A 73 24.79 6.99 61.60
C LEU A 73 24.20 5.58 61.34
N ASP A 74 24.18 5.18 60.07
CA ASP A 74 23.72 3.87 59.57
C ASP A 74 22.27 3.49 59.95
N SER A 75 21.43 4.47 60.33
CA SER A 75 20.00 4.25 60.63
C SER A 75 19.12 4.10 59.38
N ALA A 76 19.46 4.82 58.30
CA ALA A 76 18.64 4.89 57.10
C ALA A 76 18.93 3.73 56.15
N ALA A 77 17.97 2.83 55.98
CA ALA A 77 18.10 1.67 55.08
C ALA A 77 18.13 2.06 53.59
N SER A 78 17.48 3.17 53.24
CA SER A 78 17.60 3.85 51.95
C SER A 78 17.09 5.30 52.06
N VAL A 79 17.61 6.17 51.20
CA VAL A 79 17.17 7.57 51.07
C VAL A 79 16.82 7.85 49.60
N ARG A 80 15.74 8.62 49.37
CA ARG A 80 15.28 9.01 48.03
C ARG A 80 14.80 10.44 47.98
N ALA A 81 15.14 11.15 46.90
CA ALA A 81 14.55 12.45 46.58
C ALA A 81 13.30 12.24 45.73
N VAL A 82 12.21 12.89 46.12
CA VAL A 82 10.95 12.99 45.36
C VAL A 82 10.84 14.43 44.89
N TYR A 83 10.83 14.65 43.58
CA TYR A 83 11.03 15.98 43.00
C TYR A 83 10.21 16.23 41.74
N SER A 84 9.89 17.50 41.51
CA SER A 84 9.27 18.03 40.29
C SER A 84 10.22 19.04 39.64
N LEU A 85 10.12 19.19 38.31
CA LEU A 85 10.84 20.21 37.52
C LEU A 85 9.89 21.27 36.92
N ASP A 86 8.60 21.12 37.19
CA ASP A 86 7.45 21.85 36.63
C ASP A 86 6.53 22.37 37.75
N GLU A 87 7.15 22.85 38.83
CA GLU A 87 6.51 23.52 39.97
C GLU A 87 5.46 22.68 40.74
N GLY A 88 5.56 21.35 40.67
CA GLY A 88 4.71 20.39 41.38
C GLY A 88 3.64 19.71 40.51
N ALA A 89 3.62 19.95 39.20
CA ALA A 89 2.64 19.34 38.29
C ALA A 89 2.93 17.85 38.01
N ASN A 90 4.20 17.45 37.86
CA ASN A 90 4.62 16.06 37.74
C ASN A 90 5.74 15.73 38.74
N TRP A 91 5.62 14.61 39.44
CA TRP A 91 6.57 14.17 40.47
C TRP A 91 7.34 12.91 40.04
N LEU A 92 8.65 13.00 40.15
CA LEU A 92 9.64 11.95 39.89
C LEU A 92 10.24 11.47 41.21
N THR A 93 10.94 10.34 41.20
CA THR A 93 11.62 9.78 42.37
C THR A 93 12.96 9.19 41.96
N VAL A 94 14.01 9.50 42.72
CA VAL A 94 15.37 8.99 42.49
C VAL A 94 16.05 8.61 43.81
N ALA A 95 16.78 7.50 43.82
CA ALA A 95 17.54 7.07 45.00
C ALA A 95 18.75 7.99 45.22
N MET A 96 19.07 8.27 46.48
CA MET A 96 20.25 9.03 46.89
C MET A 96 21.37 8.09 47.34
N THR A 97 22.60 8.48 47.08
CA THR A 97 23.81 7.73 47.44
C THR A 97 24.44 8.33 48.70
N LYS A 98 24.82 7.49 49.67
CA LYS A 98 25.55 7.90 50.88
C LYS A 98 26.94 8.43 50.48
N ASN A 99 27.26 9.67 50.82
CA ASN A 99 28.44 10.40 50.33
C ASN A 99 29.38 10.94 51.42
N GLY A 100 29.12 10.61 52.69
CA GLY A 100 29.97 10.97 53.81
C GLY A 100 29.23 10.93 55.14
N VAL A 101 29.80 11.60 56.15
CA VAL A 101 29.24 11.75 57.50
C VAL A 101 29.39 13.18 58.01
N SER A 102 28.55 13.58 58.96
CA SER A 102 28.45 14.91 59.58
C SER A 102 28.28 14.74 61.08
N GLY A 103 29.38 14.68 61.84
CA GLY A 103 29.32 14.31 63.26
C GLY A 103 28.72 12.91 63.44
N ASN A 104 27.46 12.83 63.89
CA ASN A 104 26.70 11.59 64.06
C ASN A 104 25.59 11.40 62.99
N ASN A 105 25.65 12.14 61.88
CA ASN A 105 24.71 12.05 60.77
C ASN A 105 25.36 11.40 59.54
N ASP A 106 24.63 10.59 58.80
CA ASP A 106 25.02 10.18 57.44
C ASP A 106 24.69 11.30 56.45
N LYS A 107 25.57 11.56 55.48
CA LYS A 107 25.30 12.45 54.34
C LYS A 107 24.89 11.66 53.12
N TRP A 108 23.94 12.20 52.36
CA TRP A 108 23.42 11.61 51.14
C TRP A 108 23.34 12.66 50.02
N HIS A 109 23.56 12.26 48.77
CA HIS A 109 23.34 13.11 47.60
C HIS A 109 22.77 12.39 46.37
N VAL A 110 22.28 13.17 45.40
CA VAL A 110 21.98 12.73 44.04
C VAL A 110 22.22 13.87 43.05
N ASN A 111 22.83 13.57 41.90
CA ASN A 111 22.91 14.50 40.77
C ASN A 111 21.68 14.31 39.89
N LEU A 112 20.90 15.37 39.68
CA LEU A 112 19.78 15.42 38.73
C LEU A 112 20.26 15.71 37.29
N GLY A 113 21.57 15.95 37.11
CA GLY A 113 22.19 16.37 35.87
C GLY A 113 22.02 17.87 35.62
N ARG A 114 22.30 18.29 34.39
CA ARG A 114 22.04 19.67 33.93
C ARG A 114 20.58 19.81 33.56
N LEU A 115 19.93 20.80 34.16
CA LEU A 115 18.51 21.04 33.98
C LEU A 115 18.29 22.25 33.04
N PRO A 116 17.22 22.26 32.21
CA PRO A 116 16.91 23.40 31.35
C PRO A 116 16.70 24.69 32.16
N CYS A 117 17.20 25.83 31.67
CA CYS A 117 16.91 27.08 32.35
C CYS A 117 15.43 27.47 32.25
N GLY A 118 14.90 28.04 33.33
CA GLY A 118 13.46 28.20 33.56
C GLY A 118 12.80 27.02 34.30
N SER A 119 13.45 25.87 34.48
CA SER A 119 12.90 24.77 35.30
C SER A 119 12.65 25.21 36.74
N ARG A 120 11.46 24.87 37.26
CA ARG A 120 11.00 25.15 38.62
C ARG A 120 11.09 23.89 39.46
N ILE A 121 12.20 23.73 40.16
CA ILE A 121 12.50 22.55 40.96
C ILE A 121 11.69 22.64 42.26
N ARG A 122 10.87 21.64 42.56
CA ARG A 122 10.38 21.35 43.92
C ARG A 122 10.93 20.01 44.36
N TYR A 123 11.33 19.84 45.62
CA TYR A 123 11.75 18.53 46.14
C TYR A 123 11.46 18.34 47.63
N ALA A 124 11.21 17.10 48.00
CA ALA A 124 11.22 16.58 49.36
C ALA A 124 12.07 15.30 49.39
N ILE A 125 12.63 14.95 50.54
CA ILE A 125 13.52 13.80 50.67
C ILE A 125 13.00 12.86 51.76
N GLU A 126 12.95 11.57 51.45
CA GLU A 126 12.52 10.52 52.37
C GLU A 126 13.69 9.60 52.72
N ALA A 127 13.92 9.42 54.02
CA ALA A 127 14.70 8.32 54.57
C ALA A 127 13.77 7.21 55.06
N THR A 128 14.24 5.97 55.03
CA THR A 128 13.47 4.77 55.41
C THR A 128 14.17 3.99 56.53
N ASN A 129 13.41 3.15 57.23
CA ASN A 129 13.74 2.48 58.51
C ASN A 129 13.63 3.39 59.77
N PRO A 130 12.43 3.82 60.21
CA PRO A 130 11.16 3.85 59.49
C PRO A 130 11.10 5.03 58.49
N SER A 131 9.99 5.20 57.78
CA SER A 131 9.81 6.36 56.89
C SER A 131 9.84 7.68 57.68
N LYS A 132 10.73 8.59 57.27
CA LYS A 132 10.76 10.00 57.70
C LYS A 132 11.06 10.90 56.51
N TRP A 133 10.38 12.04 56.49
CA TRP A 133 10.44 13.01 55.40
C TRP A 133 11.04 14.33 55.88
N ASP A 134 11.94 14.89 55.09
CA ASP A 134 12.23 16.32 55.09
C ASP A 134 11.61 16.95 53.84
N ASN A 135 10.49 17.65 54.07
CA ASN A 135 9.66 18.28 53.05
C ASN A 135 9.45 19.78 53.34
N ASN A 136 10.41 20.43 54.01
CA ASN A 136 10.34 21.86 54.35
C ASN A 136 9.00 22.24 55.04
N GLY A 137 8.62 21.48 56.08
CA GLY A 137 7.36 21.69 56.81
C GLY A 137 6.08 21.46 55.98
N GLY A 138 6.15 20.69 54.91
CA GLY A 138 5.04 20.47 53.97
C GLY A 138 4.92 21.51 52.85
N SER A 139 5.92 22.37 52.68
CA SER A 139 5.97 23.37 51.58
C SER A 139 6.84 22.94 50.39
N ASP A 140 7.60 21.85 50.58
CA ASP A 140 8.72 21.40 49.75
C ASP A 140 9.88 22.41 49.67
N TYR A 141 11.07 21.94 49.33
CA TYR A 141 12.19 22.80 48.98
C TYR A 141 12.02 23.27 47.54
N ALA A 142 12.18 24.57 47.29
CA ALA A 142 12.01 25.16 45.97
C ALA A 142 13.30 25.80 45.45
N ALA A 143 13.59 25.60 44.16
CA ALA A 143 14.70 26.24 43.46
C ALA A 143 14.35 26.54 41.99
N SER A 144 15.20 27.31 41.32
CA SER A 144 15.03 27.62 39.89
C SER A 144 16.35 27.68 39.16
N VAL A 145 16.34 27.20 37.91
CA VAL A 145 17.49 27.23 37.01
C VAL A 145 17.49 28.57 36.27
N ASN A 146 18.49 29.40 36.56
CA ASN A 146 18.63 30.74 36.00
C ASN A 146 19.27 30.75 34.61
N VAL A 147 19.23 31.93 33.99
CA VAL A 147 20.00 32.27 32.79
C VAL A 147 21.49 32.21 33.09
N ALA A 148 22.28 31.68 32.15
CA ALA A 148 23.71 31.95 32.10
C ALA A 148 23.95 33.29 31.38
N ASP A 149 25.00 34.03 31.74
CA ASP A 149 25.26 35.35 31.13
C ASP A 149 25.44 35.23 29.59
N GLY A 150 24.48 35.78 28.85
CA GLY A 150 24.42 35.76 27.39
C GLY A 150 23.33 34.86 26.77
N ASP A 151 22.74 33.94 27.53
CA ASP A 151 21.60 33.12 27.08
C ASP A 151 20.26 33.87 27.17
N ILE A 152 19.22 33.33 26.50
CA ILE A 152 17.83 33.74 26.69
C ILE A 152 17.03 32.54 27.20
N CYS A 153 16.63 32.59 28.47
CA CYS A 153 15.72 31.58 29.01
C CYS A 153 14.26 31.96 28.69
N PRO A 154 13.45 31.03 28.14
CA PRO A 154 12.04 31.28 27.90
C PRO A 154 11.27 31.30 29.23
N THR A 155 11.06 32.49 29.78
CA THR A 155 10.23 32.72 30.98
C THR A 155 8.80 32.20 30.75
N THR A 156 8.48 31.05 31.35
CA THR A 156 7.11 30.46 31.45
C THR A 156 6.20 30.73 30.25
N LEU A 157 6.71 30.47 29.05
CA LEU A 157 5.93 30.55 27.82
C LEU A 157 5.32 29.19 27.53
N ASN A 158 4.00 29.11 27.63
CA ASN A 158 3.23 28.17 26.82
C ASN A 158 3.51 28.53 25.36
N TRP A 159 4.49 27.88 24.75
CA TRP A 159 4.93 28.10 23.37
C TRP A 159 3.92 27.54 22.35
N VAL A 160 2.68 28.06 22.42
CA VAL A 160 1.65 28.02 21.39
C VAL A 160 2.13 28.85 20.20
N SER A 161 3.14 28.28 19.54
CA SER A 161 3.72 28.75 18.32
C SER A 161 2.82 28.28 17.19
N ASN A 162 1.89 29.14 16.80
CA ASN A 162 0.92 28.86 15.74
C ASN A 162 1.64 28.77 14.38
N TYR A 163 2.02 27.56 13.98
CA TYR A 163 2.49 27.26 12.63
C TYR A 163 1.32 26.78 11.77
N GLY A 164 1.33 27.10 10.47
CA GLY A 164 0.18 26.78 9.62
C GLY A 164 0.36 27.15 8.15
N PHE A 165 -0.65 26.83 7.36
CA PHE A 165 -0.76 27.23 5.95
C PHE A 165 -2.20 27.64 5.60
N LYS A 166 -2.35 28.29 4.44
CA LYS A 166 -3.66 28.60 3.84
C LYS A 166 -3.81 27.86 2.51
N ASN A 167 -5.04 27.42 2.22
CA ASN A 167 -5.44 26.77 0.98
C ASN A 167 -6.70 27.47 0.46
N GLY A 168 -6.51 28.54 -0.32
CA GLY A 168 -7.61 29.47 -0.64
C GLY A 168 -8.16 30.12 0.64
N LYS A 169 -9.44 29.86 0.94
CA LYS A 169 -10.11 30.32 2.18
C LYS A 169 -9.75 29.48 3.42
N ASP A 170 -9.33 28.23 3.22
CA ASP A 170 -9.13 27.29 4.31
C ASP A 170 -7.76 27.52 4.96
N THR A 171 -7.66 27.21 6.25
CA THR A 171 -6.49 27.43 7.09
C THR A 171 -6.28 26.21 7.97
N VAL A 172 -5.03 25.81 8.11
CA VAL A 172 -4.60 24.74 9.01
C VAL A 172 -3.57 25.32 9.96
N ASN A 173 -3.71 25.08 11.25
CA ASN A 173 -2.77 25.52 12.28
C ASN A 173 -2.33 24.32 13.12
N VAL A 174 -1.20 24.45 13.80
CA VAL A 174 -0.76 23.53 14.84
C VAL A 174 -0.19 24.31 16.02
N THR A 175 -0.47 23.85 17.23
CA THR A 175 0.17 24.29 18.47
C THR A 175 1.04 23.14 19.02
N VAL A 176 2.09 23.48 19.77
CA VAL A 176 3.03 22.50 20.35
C VAL A 176 3.13 22.70 21.84
N SER A 177 2.96 21.62 22.61
CA SER A 177 3.36 21.54 24.02
C SER A 177 4.58 20.63 24.16
N ASN A 178 5.41 20.90 25.17
CA ASN A 178 6.67 20.21 25.41
C ASN A 178 7.65 20.23 24.21
N PRO A 179 7.87 21.37 23.50
CA PRO A 179 8.60 21.42 22.22
C PRO A 179 10.04 20.90 22.28
N ASN A 180 10.64 20.87 23.47
CA ASN A 180 12.02 20.48 23.74
C ASN A 180 12.19 18.99 24.11
N THR A 181 11.13 18.17 24.05
CA THR A 181 11.18 16.73 24.38
C THR A 181 11.06 15.86 23.13
N ASP A 182 11.33 14.55 23.28
CA ASP A 182 10.96 13.51 22.30
C ASP A 182 9.61 12.85 22.63
N ALA A 183 8.71 13.63 23.24
CA ALA A 183 7.33 13.29 23.57
C ALA A 183 6.47 14.57 23.54
N ARG A 184 6.38 15.22 22.37
CA ARG A 184 5.56 16.43 22.18
C ARG A 184 4.08 16.09 22.12
N THR A 185 3.26 17.03 22.57
CA THR A 185 1.84 17.07 22.24
C THR A 185 1.63 18.10 21.14
N TYR A 186 0.92 17.72 20.09
CA TYR A 186 0.47 18.63 19.04
C TYR A 186 -1.04 18.78 19.12
N VAL A 187 -1.56 20.01 18.94
CA VAL A 187 -2.98 20.23 18.63
C VAL A 187 -3.05 20.84 17.24
N LEU A 188 -3.42 20.04 16.25
CA LEU A 188 -3.74 20.55 14.92
C LEU A 188 -5.16 21.13 14.92
N SER A 189 -5.41 22.13 14.10
CA SER A 189 -6.74 22.64 13.79
C SER A 189 -6.92 22.94 12.30
N SER A 190 -8.15 22.78 11.81
CA SER A 190 -8.55 23.16 10.45
C SER A 190 -9.97 23.70 10.43
N ASN A 191 -10.23 24.73 9.61
CA ASN A 191 -11.58 25.22 9.30
C ASN A 191 -12.13 24.68 7.97
N ALA A 192 -11.39 23.78 7.28
CA ALA A 192 -11.87 23.16 6.06
C ALA A 192 -13.08 22.27 6.32
N VAL A 193 -13.94 22.08 5.30
CA VAL A 193 -15.07 21.15 5.39
C VAL A 193 -14.55 19.71 5.32
N ARG A 194 -14.28 19.14 6.50
CA ARG A 194 -13.86 17.74 6.64
C ARG A 194 -14.97 16.80 6.16
N ARG A 195 -14.60 15.60 5.69
CA ARG A 195 -15.55 14.50 5.56
C ARG A 195 -15.62 13.75 6.88
N SER A 196 -16.83 13.48 7.36
CA SER A 196 -17.07 12.55 8.45
C SER A 196 -18.36 11.78 8.22
N ASP A 197 -18.27 10.47 8.41
CA ASP A 197 -19.38 9.52 8.51
C ASP A 197 -19.97 9.42 9.94
N VAL A 198 -19.42 10.23 10.85
CA VAL A 198 -19.91 10.46 12.21
C VAL A 198 -20.14 11.97 12.35
N GLU A 199 -21.29 12.39 12.86
CA GLU A 199 -21.54 13.82 13.10
C GLU A 199 -20.54 14.44 14.09
N ASN A 200 -20.33 15.76 13.97
CA ASN A 200 -19.59 16.58 14.94
C ASN A 200 -18.13 16.15 15.21
N LYS A 201 -17.39 15.74 14.18
CA LYS A 201 -15.92 15.76 14.26
C LYS A 201 -15.42 17.21 14.35
N GLY A 202 -14.79 17.54 15.46
CA GLY A 202 -14.31 18.89 15.75
C GLY A 202 -13.30 19.42 14.74
N THR A 203 -13.12 20.75 14.77
CA THR A 203 -12.11 21.50 14.00
C THR A 203 -10.68 21.29 14.51
N THR A 204 -10.46 20.40 15.46
CA THR A 204 -9.16 20.12 16.11
C THR A 204 -8.88 18.62 16.21
N ARG A 205 -7.59 18.27 16.28
CA ARG A 205 -7.10 16.93 16.64
C ARG A 205 -5.85 17.05 17.51
N THR A 206 -5.88 16.44 18.69
CA THR A 206 -4.71 16.31 19.56
C THR A 206 -3.96 15.01 19.25
N LEU A 207 -2.64 15.10 19.19
CA LEU A 207 -1.72 13.97 19.01
C LEU A 207 -0.65 14.01 20.10
N ASN A 208 -0.25 12.84 20.60
CA ASN A 208 0.83 12.72 21.58
C ASN A 208 1.90 11.78 21.02
N GLU A 209 3.12 12.28 20.86
CA GLU A 209 4.27 11.44 20.53
C GLU A 209 4.57 10.50 21.69
N THR A 210 4.77 9.21 21.40
CA THR A 210 5.13 8.22 22.42
C THR A 210 6.65 8.13 22.53
N LEU A 211 7.18 8.27 23.76
CA LEU A 211 8.61 8.19 24.03
C LEU A 211 9.22 6.88 23.48
N GLY A 212 10.36 6.98 22.80
CA GLY A 212 11.05 5.84 22.19
C GLY A 212 10.38 5.28 20.92
N LYS A 213 9.36 5.96 20.37
CA LYS A 213 8.80 5.69 19.03
C LYS A 213 9.35 6.67 18.00
N PRO A 214 9.29 6.35 16.68
CA PRO A 214 9.76 7.22 15.62
C PRO A 214 9.17 8.64 15.72
N VAL A 215 10.05 9.65 15.70
CA VAL A 215 9.68 11.07 15.67
C VAL A 215 10.62 11.84 14.74
N VAL A 216 10.14 12.96 14.20
CA VAL A 216 10.99 13.89 13.42
C VAL A 216 11.06 15.27 14.06
N ARG A 217 12.16 15.97 13.81
CA ARG A 217 12.44 17.33 14.26
C ARG A 217 12.96 18.11 13.06
N THR A 218 12.07 18.80 12.35
CA THR A 218 12.40 19.46 11.08
C THR A 218 12.48 21.00 11.17
N GLY A 219 12.24 21.55 12.36
CA GLY A 219 12.02 22.99 12.57
C GLY A 219 10.62 23.46 12.16
N ASN A 220 9.77 22.54 11.68
CA ASN A 220 8.42 22.81 11.18
C ASN A 220 7.40 21.92 11.91
N PRO A 221 6.73 22.43 12.95
CA PRO A 221 5.77 21.64 13.72
C PRO A 221 4.57 21.12 12.93
N LEU A 222 4.20 21.71 11.80
CA LEU A 222 3.16 21.13 10.95
C LEU A 222 3.67 19.84 10.29
N PHE A 223 4.88 19.87 9.73
CA PHE A 223 5.49 18.68 9.15
C PHE A 223 5.76 17.61 10.22
N ASP A 224 6.30 18.01 11.38
CA ASP A 224 6.55 17.09 12.50
C ASP A 224 5.24 16.45 13.01
N SER A 225 4.16 17.23 13.17
CA SER A 225 2.87 16.73 13.65
C SER A 225 2.12 15.86 12.63
N LEU A 226 2.28 16.09 11.32
CA LEU A 226 1.70 15.24 10.29
C LEU A 226 2.43 13.89 10.15
N PHE A 227 3.72 13.82 10.49
CA PHE A 227 4.40 12.52 10.66
C PHE A 227 3.88 11.79 11.91
N ALA A 228 3.73 12.50 13.04
CA ALA A 228 3.12 11.94 14.25
C ALA A 228 1.67 11.46 14.03
N LEU A 229 0.91 12.16 13.17
CA LEU A 229 -0.44 11.79 12.73
C LEU A 229 -0.47 10.43 12.01
N ALA A 230 0.40 10.24 11.03
CA ALA A 230 0.48 8.97 10.30
C ALA A 230 0.93 7.83 11.22
N TYR A 231 1.88 8.08 12.13
CA TYR A 231 2.30 7.08 13.11
C TYR A 231 1.18 6.72 14.12
N ASP A 232 0.41 7.70 14.61
CA ASP A 232 -0.77 7.50 15.47
C ASP A 232 -1.83 6.65 14.77
N GLU A 233 -2.14 6.96 13.50
CA GLU A 233 -3.14 6.22 12.73
C GLU A 233 -2.68 4.78 12.47
N MET A 234 -1.41 4.56 12.13
CA MET A 234 -0.82 3.22 12.03
C MET A 234 -0.92 2.46 13.37
N ALA A 235 -0.43 3.04 14.46
CA ALA A 235 -0.20 2.34 15.72
C ALA A 235 -1.47 2.15 16.57
N ASN A 236 -2.37 3.14 16.56
CA ASN A 236 -3.54 3.21 17.45
C ASN A 236 -4.88 3.02 16.73
N THR A 237 -4.97 3.34 15.42
CA THR A 237 -6.23 3.24 14.66
C THR A 237 -6.30 2.00 13.76
N LEU A 238 -5.18 1.59 13.15
CA LEU A 238 -5.13 0.55 12.12
C LEU A 238 -4.45 -0.76 12.57
N SER A 239 -3.62 -0.73 13.61
CA SER A 239 -3.03 -1.94 14.21
C SER A 239 -4.06 -2.67 15.09
N VAL A 240 -4.40 -3.91 14.75
CA VAL A 240 -5.44 -4.69 15.42
C VAL A 240 -5.01 -6.13 15.71
N ASN A 241 -5.65 -6.78 16.69
CA ASN A 241 -5.40 -8.18 17.05
C ASN A 241 -6.47 -9.14 16.48
N GLN A 242 -7.55 -8.59 15.95
CA GLN A 242 -8.63 -9.27 15.23
C GLN A 242 -9.10 -8.34 14.11
N ILE A 243 -9.53 -8.91 12.99
CA ILE A 243 -10.11 -8.21 11.83
C ILE A 243 -11.55 -8.67 11.62
N GLY A 244 -12.35 -7.93 10.85
CA GLY A 244 -13.75 -8.28 10.61
C GLY A 244 -14.31 -7.62 9.37
N ASP A 245 -15.23 -8.31 8.70
CA ASP A 245 -15.90 -7.86 7.49
C ASP A 245 -17.28 -8.52 7.38
N GLY A 246 -18.26 -7.83 6.80
CA GLY A 246 -19.62 -8.37 6.64
C GLY A 246 -19.68 -9.61 5.74
N ALA A 247 -18.78 -9.73 4.77
CA ALA A 247 -18.72 -10.83 3.82
C ALA A 247 -17.95 -12.07 4.34
N TYR A 248 -17.29 -11.99 5.50
CA TYR A 248 -16.47 -13.08 6.06
C TYR A 248 -16.87 -13.41 7.51
N ASN A 249 -16.89 -14.70 7.85
CA ASN A 249 -17.22 -15.24 9.19
C ASN A 249 -18.58 -14.73 9.74
N GLY A 250 -19.49 -14.30 8.85
CA GLY A 250 -20.76 -13.65 9.21
C GLY A 250 -20.59 -12.39 10.05
N GLY A 251 -19.57 -11.56 9.77
CA GLY A 251 -19.27 -10.34 10.52
C GLY A 251 -18.57 -10.57 11.87
N LYS A 252 -18.35 -11.82 12.28
CA LYS A 252 -17.71 -12.14 13.57
C LYS A 252 -16.18 -11.92 13.49
N PRO A 253 -15.53 -11.38 14.53
CA PRO A 253 -14.10 -11.14 14.52
C PRO A 253 -13.28 -12.40 14.19
N ILE A 254 -12.32 -12.25 13.28
CA ILE A 254 -11.35 -13.28 12.88
C ILE A 254 -10.02 -12.95 13.56
N ALA A 255 -9.40 -13.94 14.21
CA ALA A 255 -8.13 -13.75 14.89
C ALA A 255 -6.98 -13.55 13.89
N CYS A 256 -6.12 -12.56 14.17
CA CYS A 256 -4.90 -12.36 13.39
C CYS A 256 -3.86 -13.46 13.64
N PRO A 257 -2.99 -13.77 12.66
CA PRO A 257 -1.84 -14.65 12.85
C PRO A 257 -0.92 -14.15 13.98
N LYS A 258 -0.23 -15.09 14.63
CA LYS A 258 0.64 -14.84 15.80
C LYS A 258 1.95 -15.63 15.68
N ASP A 259 2.80 -15.28 14.72
CA ASP A 259 4.16 -15.78 14.70
C ASP A 259 4.93 -15.35 15.96
N GLY A 260 5.79 -16.22 16.50
CA GLY A 260 6.68 -15.89 17.63
C GLY A 260 5.99 -15.53 18.95
N GLY A 261 4.67 -15.75 19.08
CA GLY A 261 3.90 -15.43 20.29
C GLY A 261 3.50 -13.95 20.44
N SER A 262 3.91 -13.07 19.54
CA SER A 262 3.59 -11.63 19.56
C SER A 262 2.98 -11.16 18.26
N GLY A 263 1.95 -10.31 18.33
CA GLY A 263 1.47 -9.54 17.19
C GLY A 263 -0.04 -9.61 16.91
N GLY A 264 -0.38 -9.06 15.76
CA GLY A 264 -1.70 -9.02 15.13
C GLY A 264 -1.54 -8.61 13.66
N CYS A 265 -2.58 -8.02 13.06
CA CYS A 265 -2.56 -7.50 11.69
C CYS A 265 -2.57 -5.96 11.67
N PHE A 266 -2.40 -5.38 10.50
CA PHE A 266 -3.08 -4.14 10.15
C PHE A 266 -4.47 -4.45 9.60
N LYS A 267 -5.48 -3.64 9.94
CA LYS A 267 -6.68 -3.50 9.12
C LYS A 267 -6.48 -2.38 8.10
N THR A 268 -7.22 -2.44 7.01
CA THR A 268 -6.99 -1.60 5.84
C THR A 268 -7.42 -0.14 6.03
N GLY A 269 -8.42 0.13 6.88
CA GLY A 269 -8.87 1.50 7.14
C GLY A 269 -9.80 1.64 8.34
N VAL A 270 -10.35 2.85 8.51
CA VAL A 270 -11.51 3.08 9.39
C VAL A 270 -12.74 2.38 8.82
N LYS A 271 -13.02 2.55 7.52
CA LYS A 271 -14.12 1.87 6.81
C LYS A 271 -13.82 0.43 6.43
N TRP A 272 -12.54 0.10 6.23
CA TRP A 272 -12.10 -1.21 5.77
C TRP A 272 -11.50 -2.02 6.92
N SER A 273 -12.35 -2.68 7.72
CA SER A 273 -11.93 -3.44 8.91
C SER A 273 -11.30 -4.83 8.63
N TYR A 274 -11.14 -5.17 7.35
CA TYR A 274 -10.52 -6.40 6.86
C TYR A 274 -9.05 -6.20 6.45
N VAL A 275 -8.39 -7.29 6.05
CA VAL A 275 -7.09 -7.28 5.36
C VAL A 275 -7.35 -7.46 3.86
N TRP A 276 -7.19 -6.40 3.07
CA TRP A 276 -7.18 -6.48 1.61
C TRP A 276 -5.72 -6.68 1.14
N THR A 277 -5.48 -7.62 0.21
CA THR A 277 -4.15 -8.05 -0.25
C THR A 277 -3.34 -6.88 -0.74
N ARG A 278 -3.95 -6.09 -1.64
CA ARG A 278 -3.32 -4.98 -2.35
C ARG A 278 -3.00 -3.80 -1.44
N ASP A 279 -3.98 -3.34 -0.69
CA ASP A 279 -3.87 -2.20 0.22
C ASP A 279 -2.78 -2.43 1.27
N SER A 280 -2.78 -3.64 1.84
CA SER A 280 -1.75 -4.07 2.79
C SER A 280 -0.37 -4.12 2.12
N ALA A 281 -0.25 -4.72 0.94
CA ALA A 281 1.02 -4.85 0.23
C ALA A 281 1.65 -3.49 -0.13
N TYR A 282 0.86 -2.55 -0.68
CA TYR A 282 1.36 -1.23 -1.03
C TYR A 282 1.74 -0.39 0.18
N ALA A 283 0.97 -0.44 1.27
CA ALA A 283 1.31 0.26 2.51
C ALA A 283 2.59 -0.30 3.16
N ILE A 284 2.74 -1.63 3.15
CA ILE A 284 3.90 -2.32 3.71
C ILE A 284 5.18 -2.01 2.92
N ASP A 285 5.13 -2.01 1.57
CA ASP A 285 6.26 -1.58 0.73
C ASP A 285 6.64 -0.11 0.93
N LEU A 286 5.63 0.78 1.08
CA LEU A 286 5.87 2.20 1.32
C LEU A 286 6.60 2.46 2.65
N SER A 287 6.15 1.90 3.77
CA SER A 287 6.84 2.13 5.06
C SER A 287 6.55 1.13 6.19
N LEU A 288 5.39 0.49 6.22
CA LEU A 288 4.97 -0.26 7.42
C LEU A 288 5.86 -1.47 7.73
N ALA A 289 6.50 -2.05 6.71
CA ALA A 289 7.48 -3.12 6.84
C ALA A 289 8.62 -2.79 7.84
N GLN A 290 9.02 -1.52 7.95
CA GLN A 290 10.01 -1.10 8.94
C GLN A 290 9.39 -0.78 10.29
N MET A 291 8.22 -0.13 10.31
CA MET A 291 7.60 0.36 11.55
C MET A 291 7.10 -0.77 12.46
N ASP A 292 6.50 -1.82 11.89
CA ASP A 292 6.16 -3.06 12.59
C ASP A 292 6.35 -4.26 11.63
N PRO A 293 7.57 -4.82 11.51
CA PRO A 293 7.87 -5.92 10.59
C PRO A 293 7.12 -7.21 10.94
N VAL A 294 6.83 -7.45 12.23
CA VAL A 294 6.13 -8.66 12.69
C VAL A 294 4.65 -8.58 12.32
N ARG A 295 4.00 -7.44 12.55
CA ARG A 295 2.62 -7.18 12.09
C ARG A 295 2.52 -7.18 10.58
N SER A 296 3.50 -6.63 9.87
CA SER A 296 3.56 -6.67 8.41
C SER A 296 3.62 -8.12 7.90
N ALA A 297 4.50 -8.95 8.48
CA ALA A 297 4.60 -10.37 8.16
C ALA A 297 3.30 -11.14 8.44
N ASN A 298 2.69 -10.94 9.61
CA ASN A 298 1.40 -11.55 9.99
C ASN A 298 0.25 -11.11 9.05
N THR A 299 0.21 -9.82 8.67
CA THR A 299 -0.80 -9.26 7.75
C THR A 299 -0.69 -9.87 6.37
N LEU A 300 0.52 -10.03 5.85
CA LEU A 300 0.76 -10.69 4.56
C LEU A 300 0.45 -12.20 4.63
N LYS A 301 0.83 -12.88 5.71
CA LYS A 301 0.50 -14.31 5.94
C LYS A 301 -1.01 -14.57 6.03
N PHE A 302 -1.82 -13.60 6.44
CA PHE A 302 -3.28 -13.72 6.39
C PHE A 302 -3.84 -13.79 4.96
N LYS A 303 -3.07 -13.39 3.95
CA LYS A 303 -3.46 -13.34 2.52
C LYS A 303 -2.76 -14.38 1.65
N ILE A 304 -2.25 -15.45 2.26
CA ILE A 304 -1.87 -16.68 1.55
C ILE A 304 -2.74 -17.84 2.07
N SER A 305 -3.12 -18.77 1.20
CA SER A 305 -4.02 -19.86 1.56
C SER A 305 -3.78 -21.13 0.74
N ASP A 306 -3.85 -22.28 1.40
CA ASP A 306 -3.94 -23.58 0.74
C ASP A 306 -5.29 -23.75 0.02
N ARG A 307 -5.36 -24.70 -0.92
CA ARG A 307 -6.64 -25.15 -1.50
C ARG A 307 -7.31 -26.13 -0.53
N ARG A 308 -8.64 -26.09 -0.43
CA ARG A 308 -9.42 -26.98 0.47
C ARG A 308 -9.12 -28.43 0.14
N GLY A 309 -8.77 -29.22 1.16
CA GLY A 309 -8.38 -30.63 1.01
C GLY A 309 -7.02 -30.88 0.34
N ASN A 310 -6.22 -29.84 0.06
CA ASN A 310 -4.88 -29.95 -0.55
C ASN A 310 -3.88 -29.02 0.16
N PRO A 311 -3.49 -29.35 1.42
CA PRO A 311 -2.65 -28.51 2.26
C PRO A 311 -1.17 -28.53 1.85
N GLY A 312 -0.41 -27.51 2.26
CA GLY A 312 1.02 -27.38 1.98
C GLY A 312 1.35 -26.84 0.58
N ARG A 313 0.39 -26.24 -0.11
CA ARG A 313 0.54 -25.57 -1.41
C ARG A 313 -0.15 -24.19 -1.37
N PRO A 314 0.36 -23.25 -0.56
CA PRO A 314 -0.28 -21.94 -0.42
C PRO A 314 -0.16 -21.16 -1.72
N GLU A 315 -1.21 -20.41 -2.04
CA GLU A 315 -1.27 -19.38 -3.09
C GLU A 315 -1.60 -18.02 -2.48
N ILE A 316 -1.30 -16.94 -3.19
CA ILE A 316 -1.73 -15.60 -2.78
C ILE A 316 -3.23 -15.45 -3.08
N VAL A 317 -3.98 -14.91 -2.12
CA VAL A 317 -5.43 -14.71 -2.22
C VAL A 317 -5.73 -13.44 -3.05
N GLN A 318 -6.50 -13.58 -4.13
CA GLN A 318 -7.15 -12.44 -4.79
C GLN A 318 -8.35 -12.00 -3.95
N ASP A 319 -8.53 -10.69 -3.81
CA ASP A 319 -9.66 -10.09 -3.10
C ASP A 319 -10.96 -10.19 -3.92
N THR A 320 -12.11 -10.05 -3.25
CA THR A 320 -13.42 -9.96 -3.94
C THR A 320 -13.48 -8.69 -4.79
N GLY A 321 -13.83 -8.81 -6.06
CA GLY A 321 -13.88 -7.69 -7.01
C GLY A 321 -14.74 -8.04 -8.21
N SER A 322 -14.52 -7.35 -9.34
CA SER A 322 -15.28 -7.53 -10.58
C SER A 322 -15.47 -9.00 -10.96
N GLY A 323 -16.71 -9.37 -11.30
CA GLY A 323 -17.04 -10.64 -11.92
C GLY A 323 -16.80 -11.90 -11.09
N GLY A 324 -16.64 -11.80 -9.77
CA GLY A 324 -16.36 -12.97 -8.92
C GLY A 324 -14.88 -13.21 -8.62
N SER A 325 -14.05 -12.16 -8.64
CA SER A 325 -12.60 -12.19 -8.35
C SER A 325 -11.78 -12.87 -9.47
N TRP A 326 -10.60 -13.42 -9.13
CA TRP A 326 -9.67 -14.04 -10.07
C TRP A 326 -10.35 -15.11 -10.95
N PRO A 327 -10.07 -15.14 -12.27
CA PRO A 327 -9.03 -14.40 -12.99
C PRO A 327 -9.47 -13.05 -13.59
N VAL A 328 -10.62 -12.47 -13.21
CA VAL A 328 -11.01 -11.13 -13.70
C VAL A 328 -10.05 -10.07 -13.19
N SER A 329 -9.75 -10.12 -11.90
CA SER A 329 -8.67 -9.37 -11.25
C SER A 329 -7.50 -10.33 -10.98
N THR A 330 -6.27 -9.93 -11.33
CA THR A 330 -5.05 -10.75 -11.19
C THR A 330 -3.95 -10.06 -10.40
N ASP A 331 -4.22 -8.84 -9.91
CA ASP A 331 -3.30 -7.97 -9.19
C ASP A 331 -2.86 -8.50 -7.82
N ARG A 332 -3.38 -9.64 -7.33
CA ARG A 332 -2.90 -10.38 -6.15
C ARG A 332 -1.38 -10.46 -6.04
N VAL A 333 -0.69 -10.56 -7.19
CA VAL A 333 0.78 -10.61 -7.29
C VAL A 333 1.50 -9.41 -6.67
N VAL A 334 0.82 -8.27 -6.46
CA VAL A 334 1.30 -7.11 -5.69
C VAL A 334 1.81 -7.46 -4.29
N TRP A 335 1.28 -8.52 -3.68
CA TRP A 335 1.70 -9.08 -2.39
C TRP A 335 3.23 -9.28 -2.30
N ALA A 336 3.87 -9.57 -3.44
CA ALA A 336 5.32 -9.74 -3.52
C ALA A 336 6.13 -8.48 -3.16
N ARG A 337 5.58 -7.27 -3.34
CA ARG A 337 6.21 -6.00 -2.91
C ARG A 337 6.34 -5.95 -1.40
N GLY A 338 5.21 -6.02 -0.70
CA GLY A 338 5.17 -6.03 0.77
C GLY A 338 6.02 -7.16 1.36
N ALA A 339 5.98 -8.36 0.77
CA ALA A 339 6.78 -9.49 1.24
C ALA A 339 8.29 -9.27 1.05
N TRP A 340 8.71 -8.71 -0.10
CA TRP A 340 10.11 -8.39 -0.36
C TRP A 340 10.63 -7.29 0.58
N GLU A 341 9.83 -6.26 0.85
CA GLU A 341 10.18 -5.18 1.78
C GLU A 341 10.30 -5.69 3.23
N VAL A 342 9.35 -6.52 3.70
CA VAL A 342 9.40 -7.14 5.04
C VAL A 342 10.67 -7.95 5.29
N LEU A 343 11.15 -8.69 4.29
CA LEU A 343 12.39 -9.47 4.39
C LEU A 343 13.65 -8.62 4.65
N LYS A 344 13.60 -7.31 4.36
CA LYS A 344 14.69 -6.36 4.65
C LYS A 344 14.81 -6.04 6.14
N TYR A 345 13.72 -6.16 6.93
CA TYR A 345 13.68 -5.77 8.35
C TYR A 345 13.53 -6.94 9.33
N LEU A 346 13.20 -8.15 8.85
CA LEU A 346 13.27 -9.38 9.66
C LEU A 346 14.72 -9.90 9.82
N SER A 347 14.91 -10.77 10.82
CA SER A 347 16.19 -11.44 11.12
C SER A 347 16.01 -12.84 11.71
N GLY A 348 17.04 -13.68 11.62
CA GLY A 348 17.02 -15.05 12.16
C GLY A 348 15.85 -15.88 11.63
N ASP A 349 15.35 -16.78 12.46
CA ASP A 349 14.26 -17.72 12.12
C ASP A 349 13.01 -17.01 11.60
N SER A 350 12.67 -15.83 12.12
CA SER A 350 11.52 -15.05 11.65
C SER A 350 11.63 -14.69 10.16
N ARG A 351 12.83 -14.31 9.69
CA ARG A 351 13.09 -14.05 8.27
C ARG A 351 13.02 -15.34 7.47
N THR A 352 13.65 -16.41 7.94
CA THR A 352 13.71 -17.71 7.25
C THR A 352 12.30 -18.30 7.05
N GLN A 353 11.48 -18.31 8.09
CA GLN A 353 10.10 -18.81 8.04
C GLN A 353 9.20 -17.95 7.14
N PHE A 354 9.30 -16.62 7.24
CA PHE A 354 8.53 -15.73 6.36
C PHE A 354 8.97 -15.84 4.89
N ARG A 355 10.28 -15.92 4.62
CA ARG A 355 10.86 -16.14 3.28
C ARG A 355 10.34 -17.41 2.64
N ASP A 356 10.34 -18.52 3.38
CA ASP A 356 9.99 -19.82 2.83
C ASP A 356 8.48 -19.96 2.59
N ALA A 357 7.64 -19.37 3.45
CA ALA A 357 6.21 -19.21 3.19
C ALA A 357 5.94 -18.31 1.97
N ALA A 358 6.65 -17.18 1.86
CA ALA A 358 6.52 -16.25 0.75
C ALA A 358 6.95 -16.87 -0.58
N TYR A 359 8.08 -17.59 -0.62
CA TYR A 359 8.55 -18.29 -1.82
C TYR A 359 7.53 -19.34 -2.29
N ALA A 360 6.99 -20.16 -1.37
CA ALA A 360 5.97 -21.14 -1.70
C ALA A 360 4.69 -20.49 -2.28
N ALA A 361 4.21 -19.41 -1.65
CA ALA A 361 3.05 -18.65 -2.12
C ALA A 361 3.26 -18.04 -3.51
N MET A 362 4.44 -17.46 -3.76
CA MET A 362 4.79 -16.88 -5.06
C MET A 362 4.91 -17.95 -6.15
N VAL A 363 5.58 -19.07 -5.88
CA VAL A 363 5.75 -20.18 -6.85
C VAL A 363 4.41 -20.73 -7.29
N ASN A 364 3.51 -21.10 -6.36
CA ASN A 364 2.19 -21.63 -6.76
C ASN A 364 1.36 -20.57 -7.49
N THR A 365 1.45 -19.29 -7.12
CA THR A 365 0.73 -18.20 -7.81
C THR A 365 1.24 -18.00 -9.24
N ILE A 366 2.55 -17.86 -9.42
CA ILE A 366 3.20 -17.68 -10.74
C ILE A 366 2.81 -18.80 -11.71
N GLU A 367 2.91 -20.06 -11.29
CA GLU A 367 2.73 -21.21 -12.17
C GLU A 367 1.26 -21.40 -12.59
N ASN A 368 0.30 -21.00 -11.74
CA ASN A 368 -1.11 -20.98 -12.13
C ASN A 368 -1.45 -19.79 -13.03
N ASP A 369 -1.00 -18.57 -12.69
CA ASP A 369 -1.27 -17.37 -13.50
C ASP A 369 -0.60 -17.44 -14.88
N ARG A 370 0.58 -18.10 -14.98
CA ARG A 370 1.26 -18.43 -16.24
C ARG A 370 0.43 -19.32 -17.17
N ILE A 371 -0.49 -20.12 -16.62
CA ILE A 371 -1.41 -20.99 -17.38
C ILE A 371 -2.75 -20.31 -17.62
N ALA A 372 -3.22 -19.49 -16.67
CA ALA A 372 -4.59 -18.97 -16.66
C ALA A 372 -4.78 -17.64 -17.42
N VAL A 373 -3.78 -16.76 -17.41
CA VAL A 373 -3.93 -15.35 -17.83
C VAL A 373 -2.75 -14.77 -18.61
N HIS A 374 -1.69 -15.54 -18.88
CA HIS A 374 -0.55 -15.05 -19.67
C HIS A 374 -0.76 -15.28 -21.18
N ASP A 375 -0.95 -14.18 -21.92
CA ASP A 375 -1.05 -14.17 -23.37
C ASP A 375 0.34 -14.29 -24.02
N ALA A 376 0.62 -15.45 -24.60
CA ALA A 376 1.88 -15.74 -25.28
C ALA A 376 2.12 -14.95 -26.59
N GLY A 377 1.08 -14.34 -27.17
CA GLY A 377 1.20 -13.51 -28.38
C GLY A 377 1.66 -12.08 -28.07
N THR A 378 1.23 -11.51 -26.93
CA THR A 378 1.69 -10.18 -26.47
C THR A 378 2.86 -10.25 -25.48
N GLY A 379 3.03 -11.37 -24.78
CA GLY A 379 3.96 -11.51 -23.64
C GLY A 379 3.46 -10.84 -22.35
N LEU A 380 2.18 -10.48 -22.28
CA LEU A 380 1.54 -9.80 -21.15
C LEU A 380 0.56 -10.72 -20.41
N TYR A 381 0.34 -10.41 -19.14
CA TYR A 381 -0.70 -10.98 -18.31
C TYR A 381 -2.00 -10.18 -18.48
N ALA A 382 -3.13 -10.88 -18.48
CA ALA A 382 -4.46 -10.29 -18.50
C ALA A 382 -4.99 -10.05 -17.08
N GLY A 383 -5.96 -9.14 -16.95
CA GLY A 383 -6.67 -8.84 -15.71
C GLY A 383 -6.83 -7.35 -15.42
N GLU A 384 -7.76 -7.08 -14.49
CA GLU A 384 -8.15 -5.76 -14.01
C GLU A 384 -6.96 -4.87 -13.58
N GLN A 385 -7.18 -3.55 -13.54
CA GLN A 385 -6.16 -2.61 -13.08
C GLN A 385 -6.01 -2.70 -11.57
N SER A 386 -4.78 -2.81 -11.07
CA SER A 386 -4.51 -2.74 -9.63
C SER A 386 -5.09 -1.45 -9.04
N PHE A 387 -5.90 -1.57 -7.99
CA PHE A 387 -6.56 -0.49 -7.22
C PHE A 387 -7.57 0.38 -7.97
N LEU A 388 -7.61 0.30 -9.29
CA LEU A 388 -8.52 1.05 -10.17
C LEU A 388 -9.68 0.13 -10.61
N ASP A 389 -10.22 -0.64 -9.67
CA ASP A 389 -11.12 -1.79 -9.87
C ASP A 389 -12.62 -1.47 -9.82
N TRP A 390 -12.99 -0.23 -9.48
CA TRP A 390 -14.33 0.26 -9.79
C TRP A 390 -14.40 0.57 -11.29
N ARG A 391 -14.64 -0.46 -12.10
CA ARG A 391 -14.71 -0.41 -13.57
C ARG A 391 -15.52 0.77 -14.16
N GLU A 392 -16.60 1.20 -13.50
CA GLU A 392 -17.38 2.40 -13.87
C GLU A 392 -16.59 3.73 -13.80
N GLN A 393 -15.36 3.71 -13.26
CA GLN A 393 -14.46 4.85 -13.09
C GLN A 393 -13.30 4.89 -14.10
N THR A 394 -12.89 3.73 -14.62
CA THR A 394 -11.54 3.52 -15.20
C THR A 394 -11.56 2.74 -16.51
N TYR A 395 -12.67 2.06 -16.82
CA TYR A 395 -12.89 1.30 -18.04
C TYR A 395 -13.96 1.96 -18.93
N PRO A 396 -14.08 1.55 -20.22
CA PRO A 396 -15.18 1.99 -21.05
C PRO A 396 -16.53 1.55 -20.47
N SER A 397 -17.56 2.37 -20.63
CA SER A 397 -18.91 2.14 -20.07
C SER A 397 -19.52 0.79 -20.49
N TRP A 398 -19.25 0.33 -21.71
CA TRP A 398 -19.73 -0.94 -22.25
C TRP A 398 -19.18 -2.19 -21.53
N THR A 399 -18.12 -2.06 -20.73
CA THR A 399 -17.57 -3.17 -19.91
C THR A 399 -18.25 -3.33 -18.55
N ALA A 400 -19.00 -2.32 -18.07
CA ALA A 400 -19.47 -2.27 -16.68
C ALA A 400 -20.43 -3.41 -16.28
N SER A 401 -21.21 -3.91 -17.25
CA SER A 401 -22.06 -5.10 -17.13
C SER A 401 -21.48 -6.35 -17.81
N ASN A 402 -20.41 -6.20 -18.60
CA ASN A 402 -19.77 -7.25 -19.39
C ASN A 402 -18.28 -7.41 -19.02
N VAL A 403 -18.05 -7.80 -17.77
CA VAL A 403 -16.73 -7.75 -17.11
C VAL A 403 -15.72 -8.79 -17.62
N VAL A 404 -16.12 -9.67 -18.55
CA VAL A 404 -15.19 -10.57 -19.25
C VAL A 404 -14.12 -9.79 -20.03
N HIS A 405 -14.46 -8.60 -20.54
CA HIS A 405 -13.49 -7.74 -21.21
C HIS A 405 -12.46 -7.15 -20.24
N ILE A 406 -12.80 -6.94 -18.97
CA ILE A 406 -11.87 -6.47 -17.94
C ILE A 406 -10.81 -7.53 -17.65
N GLY A 407 -11.22 -8.79 -17.46
CA GLY A 407 -10.27 -9.89 -17.28
C GLY A 407 -9.49 -10.27 -18.55
N MET A 408 -9.97 -9.93 -19.75
CA MET A 408 -9.21 -10.03 -21.00
C MET A 408 -8.27 -8.81 -21.25
N SER A 409 -8.47 -7.71 -20.54
CA SER A 409 -7.65 -6.51 -20.67
C SER A 409 -6.23 -6.76 -20.14
N LYS A 410 -5.25 -6.01 -20.64
CA LYS A 410 -3.83 -6.15 -20.28
C LYS A 410 -3.32 -4.82 -19.77
N THR A 411 -3.23 -4.70 -18.46
CA THR A 411 -3.14 -3.43 -17.72
C THR A 411 -1.74 -3.15 -17.18
N LEU A 412 -1.35 -1.87 -17.11
CA LEU A 412 0.02 -1.46 -16.79
C LEU A 412 0.44 -1.85 -15.38
N SER A 413 -0.23 -1.35 -14.34
CA SER A 413 0.13 -1.63 -12.93
C SER A 413 0.15 -3.13 -12.60
N THR A 414 -0.84 -3.87 -13.07
CA THR A 414 -0.96 -5.33 -12.86
C THR A 414 0.17 -6.10 -13.56
N ASN A 415 0.54 -5.73 -14.79
CA ASN A 415 1.69 -6.35 -15.47
C ASN A 415 3.03 -6.00 -14.81
N VAL A 416 3.21 -4.78 -14.30
CA VAL A 416 4.41 -4.40 -13.53
C VAL A 416 4.46 -5.16 -12.19
N ASN A 417 3.31 -5.49 -11.58
CA ASN A 417 3.25 -6.39 -10.42
C ASN A 417 3.52 -7.87 -10.78
N HIS A 418 3.10 -8.35 -11.95
CA HIS A 418 3.50 -9.67 -12.47
C HIS A 418 5.01 -9.73 -12.74
N TRP A 419 5.64 -8.64 -13.17
CA TRP A 419 7.10 -8.54 -13.27
C TRP A 419 7.77 -8.65 -11.89
N MET A 420 7.24 -7.92 -10.90
CA MET A 420 7.78 -7.88 -9.55
C MET A 420 7.72 -9.25 -8.84
N ILE A 421 6.62 -10.00 -8.95
CA ILE A 421 6.57 -11.34 -8.35
C ILE A 421 7.57 -12.30 -9.02
N LEU A 422 7.79 -12.20 -10.34
CA LEU A 422 8.78 -13.01 -11.06
C LEU A 422 10.21 -12.66 -10.63
N ASP A 423 10.55 -11.38 -10.50
CA ASP A 423 11.87 -10.95 -10.03
C ASP A 423 12.14 -11.36 -8.57
N VAL A 424 11.17 -11.15 -7.67
CA VAL A 424 11.31 -11.56 -6.27
C VAL A 424 11.40 -13.08 -6.15
N ALA A 425 10.55 -13.84 -6.84
CA ALA A 425 10.63 -15.30 -6.83
C ALA A 425 11.95 -15.82 -7.41
N ALA A 426 12.51 -15.17 -8.44
CA ALA A 426 13.84 -15.50 -8.94
C ALA A 426 14.93 -15.28 -7.89
N ARG A 427 14.94 -14.13 -7.21
CA ARG A 427 15.90 -13.82 -6.12
C ARG A 427 15.75 -14.77 -4.93
N LEU A 428 14.53 -15.15 -4.57
CA LEU A 428 14.26 -16.10 -3.49
C LEU A 428 14.64 -17.54 -3.87
N ALA A 429 14.46 -17.95 -5.13
CA ALA A 429 15.00 -19.20 -5.63
C ALA A 429 16.52 -19.24 -5.50
N ALA A 430 17.22 -18.17 -5.91
CA ALA A 430 18.67 -18.04 -5.75
C ALA A 430 19.11 -18.08 -4.26
N GLU A 431 18.42 -17.37 -3.35
CA GLU A 431 18.71 -17.40 -1.90
C GLU A 431 18.52 -18.81 -1.30
N LYS A 432 17.70 -19.66 -1.93
CA LYS A 432 17.45 -21.05 -1.53
C LYS A 432 18.29 -22.08 -2.31
N GLY A 433 19.17 -21.64 -3.22
CA GLY A 433 20.03 -22.51 -4.04
C GLY A 433 19.35 -23.12 -5.28
N ASP A 434 18.10 -22.76 -5.58
CA ASP A 434 17.38 -23.20 -6.77
C ASP A 434 17.74 -22.33 -7.98
N ALA A 435 18.92 -22.59 -8.55
CA ALA A 435 19.42 -21.89 -9.72
C ALA A 435 18.55 -22.08 -10.97
N ALA A 436 17.84 -23.20 -11.10
CA ALA A 436 17.00 -23.52 -12.24
C ALA A 436 15.72 -22.67 -12.25
N THR A 437 14.99 -22.63 -11.14
CA THR A 437 13.82 -21.75 -10.99
C THR A 437 14.22 -20.28 -11.01
N SER A 438 15.36 -19.92 -10.40
CA SER A 438 15.91 -18.56 -10.48
C SER A 438 16.11 -18.10 -11.93
N THR A 439 16.79 -18.90 -12.75
CA THR A 439 17.04 -18.57 -14.16
C THR A 439 15.76 -18.49 -14.97
N ARG A 440 14.83 -19.43 -14.75
CA ARG A 440 13.52 -19.47 -15.43
C ARG A 440 12.67 -18.23 -15.13
N TYR A 441 12.52 -17.86 -13.86
CA TYR A 441 11.71 -16.70 -13.47
C TYR A 441 12.37 -15.36 -13.82
N ARG A 442 13.72 -15.26 -13.78
CA ARG A 442 14.43 -14.08 -14.28
C ARG A 442 14.21 -13.89 -15.78
N SER A 443 14.39 -14.95 -16.58
CA SER A 443 14.09 -14.93 -18.02
C SER A 443 12.64 -14.53 -18.32
N TRP A 444 11.69 -15.02 -17.53
CA TRP A 444 10.28 -14.62 -17.63
C TRP A 444 10.03 -13.14 -17.27
N ALA A 445 10.73 -12.58 -16.27
CA ALA A 445 10.67 -11.16 -15.94
C ALA A 445 11.35 -10.29 -17.01
N ASP A 446 12.45 -10.73 -17.62
CA ASP A 446 13.09 -10.03 -18.73
C ASP A 446 12.19 -9.98 -19.98
N ALA A 447 11.56 -11.11 -20.32
CA ALA A 447 10.55 -11.17 -21.39
C ALA A 447 9.35 -10.24 -21.11
N LEU A 448 8.83 -10.21 -19.88
CA LEU A 448 7.71 -9.34 -19.51
C LEU A 448 8.09 -7.85 -19.51
N LYS A 449 9.32 -7.48 -19.10
CA LYS A 449 9.82 -6.09 -19.22
C LYS A 449 9.91 -5.66 -20.69
N ALA A 450 10.35 -6.53 -21.58
CA ALA A 450 10.36 -6.27 -23.02
C ALA A 450 8.92 -6.15 -23.57
N ALA A 451 8.02 -7.06 -23.17
CA ALA A 451 6.61 -7.02 -23.56
C ALA A 451 5.94 -5.70 -23.12
N LEU A 452 6.12 -5.27 -21.87
CA LEU A 452 5.64 -3.98 -21.35
C LEU A 452 6.09 -2.79 -22.21
N ASN A 453 7.38 -2.73 -22.53
CA ASN A 453 7.95 -1.68 -23.39
C ASN A 453 7.39 -1.73 -24.82
N ASN A 454 7.28 -2.92 -25.41
CA ASN A 454 6.84 -3.09 -26.80
C ASN A 454 5.33 -2.88 -26.99
N ASN A 455 4.52 -3.16 -25.96
CA ASN A 455 3.06 -3.16 -26.06
C ASN A 455 2.39 -1.90 -25.50
N LEU A 456 2.94 -1.30 -24.44
CA LEU A 456 2.27 -0.22 -23.72
C LEU A 456 2.97 1.15 -23.85
N TRP A 457 4.26 1.24 -24.23
CA TRP A 457 4.90 2.56 -24.38
C TRP A 457 4.32 3.35 -25.56
N LEU A 458 3.73 4.52 -25.29
CA LEU A 458 3.18 5.42 -26.30
C LEU A 458 4.17 6.55 -26.58
N SER A 459 5.06 6.34 -27.54
CA SER A 459 6.16 7.26 -27.87
C SER A 459 5.72 8.69 -28.22
N GLN A 460 4.52 8.87 -28.78
CA GLN A 460 3.94 10.20 -29.07
C GLN A 460 3.42 10.93 -27.82
N ALA A 461 3.01 10.19 -26.78
CA ALA A 461 2.57 10.75 -25.50
C ALA A 461 3.73 10.90 -24.49
N GLY A 462 4.85 10.21 -24.72
CA GLY A 462 5.97 10.15 -23.77
C GLY A 462 5.59 9.47 -22.44
N MET A 463 4.64 8.53 -22.51
CA MET A 463 3.98 7.87 -21.37
C MET A 463 3.60 6.42 -21.72
N TYR A 464 3.36 5.55 -20.74
CA TYR A 464 2.80 4.22 -20.97
C TYR A 464 1.26 4.28 -21.00
N SER A 465 0.67 3.53 -21.93
CA SER A 465 -0.77 3.23 -21.94
C SER A 465 -1.17 2.44 -20.70
N THR A 466 -2.29 2.86 -20.10
CA THR A 466 -2.92 2.21 -18.94
C THR A 466 -3.37 0.78 -19.24
N MET A 467 -3.79 0.49 -20.49
CA MET A 467 -4.26 -0.84 -20.89
C MET A 467 -4.29 -1.09 -22.42
N LYS A 468 -4.22 -2.36 -22.81
CA LYS A 468 -5.00 -2.88 -23.96
C LYS A 468 -6.33 -3.37 -23.44
N THR A 469 -7.46 -2.86 -23.94
CA THR A 469 -8.77 -3.06 -23.27
C THR A 469 -9.38 -4.44 -23.45
N THR A 470 -9.11 -5.15 -24.55
CA THR A 470 -9.81 -6.41 -24.87
C THR A 470 -9.04 -7.23 -25.93
N GLU A 471 -9.44 -8.47 -26.15
CA GLU A 471 -8.78 -9.38 -27.10
C GLU A 471 -9.13 -9.16 -28.58
N LEU A 472 -10.31 -8.59 -28.85
CA LEU A 472 -10.80 -8.29 -30.21
C LEU A 472 -10.31 -6.94 -30.75
N ASP A 473 -9.83 -6.07 -29.86
CA ASP A 473 -9.08 -4.87 -30.18
C ASP A 473 -7.78 -4.85 -29.36
N PRO A 474 -6.69 -5.46 -29.87
CA PRO A 474 -5.40 -5.52 -29.19
C PRO A 474 -4.61 -4.20 -29.28
N SER A 475 -5.22 -3.07 -29.65
CA SER A 475 -4.57 -1.76 -29.54
C SER A 475 -4.45 -1.30 -28.08
N SER A 476 -3.57 -0.32 -27.84
CA SER A 476 -3.33 0.27 -26.52
C SER A 476 -3.96 1.66 -26.48
N VAL A 477 -4.81 1.94 -25.49
CA VAL A 477 -5.58 3.20 -25.44
C VAL A 477 -4.69 4.38 -25.04
N GLN A 478 -4.97 5.58 -25.56
CA GLN A 478 -4.27 6.82 -25.17
C GLN A 478 -4.84 7.38 -23.85
N ARG A 479 -4.67 6.59 -22.78
CA ARG A 479 -5.01 6.91 -21.39
C ARG A 479 -3.92 6.33 -20.47
N HIS A 480 -3.75 6.90 -19.29
CA HIS A 480 -2.60 6.71 -18.41
C HIS A 480 -3.04 6.52 -16.94
N GLU A 481 -2.22 5.83 -16.14
CA GLU A 481 -2.46 5.66 -14.70
C GLU A 481 -1.21 5.99 -13.87
N LEU A 482 -1.37 6.80 -12.81
CA LEU A 482 -0.23 7.32 -12.04
C LEU A 482 0.60 6.20 -11.37
N LEU A 483 -0.06 5.14 -10.92
CA LEU A 483 0.61 4.08 -10.17
C LEU A 483 1.44 3.18 -11.08
N GLY A 484 0.87 2.72 -12.20
CA GLY A 484 1.60 1.97 -13.23
C GLY A 484 2.83 2.72 -13.74
N GLU A 485 2.71 4.03 -13.98
CA GLU A 485 3.82 4.89 -14.42
C GLU A 485 4.90 5.03 -13.33
N ALA A 486 4.50 5.25 -12.08
CA ALA A 486 5.44 5.33 -10.95
C ALA A 486 6.18 4.00 -10.71
N LEU A 487 5.47 2.87 -10.78
CA LEU A 487 6.06 1.54 -10.64
C LEU A 487 6.99 1.21 -11.82
N ALA A 488 6.64 1.61 -13.05
CA ALA A 488 7.50 1.42 -14.22
C ALA A 488 8.87 2.12 -14.06
N VAL A 489 8.93 3.29 -13.41
CA VAL A 489 10.18 3.95 -13.04
C VAL A 489 10.89 3.23 -11.88
N ILE A 490 10.19 2.90 -10.80
CA ILE A 490 10.78 2.32 -9.57
C ILE A 490 11.39 0.94 -9.82
N ASP A 491 10.70 0.10 -10.59
CA ASP A 491 11.17 -1.24 -10.95
C ASP A 491 12.14 -1.23 -12.14
N GLY A 492 12.40 -0.06 -12.73
CA GLY A 492 13.28 0.09 -13.89
C GLY A 492 12.75 -0.60 -15.15
N ILE A 493 11.42 -0.67 -15.34
CA ILE A 493 10.79 -1.06 -16.61
C ILE A 493 11.03 0.05 -17.64
N ALA A 494 10.85 1.30 -17.22
CA ALA A 494 11.33 2.49 -17.88
C ALA A 494 12.86 2.57 -17.79
N ASP A 495 13.50 2.99 -18.88
CA ASP A 495 14.90 3.44 -18.88
C ASP A 495 15.00 4.91 -18.44
N ALA A 496 16.21 5.48 -18.50
CA ALA A 496 16.46 6.87 -18.08
C ALA A 496 15.69 7.90 -18.92
N ASP A 497 15.59 7.69 -20.24
CA ASP A 497 14.93 8.62 -21.15
C ASP A 497 13.42 8.56 -20.99
N LYS A 498 12.85 7.34 -20.86
CA LYS A 498 11.44 7.16 -20.48
C LYS A 498 11.14 7.74 -19.10
N THR A 499 12.03 7.57 -18.12
CA THR A 499 11.86 8.15 -16.78
C THR A 499 11.84 9.68 -16.81
N ALA A 500 12.77 10.29 -17.55
CA ALA A 500 12.81 11.74 -17.73
C ALA A 500 11.56 12.26 -18.45
N SER A 501 11.12 11.55 -19.50
CA SER A 501 9.86 11.82 -20.22
C SER A 501 8.68 11.78 -19.26
N LEU A 502 8.44 10.64 -18.58
CA LEU A 502 7.32 10.43 -17.66
C LEU A 502 7.18 11.54 -16.60
N LEU A 503 8.30 11.88 -15.94
CA LEU A 503 8.32 12.91 -14.89
C LEU A 503 8.13 14.33 -15.45
N GLN A 504 8.35 14.54 -16.75
CA GLN A 504 8.04 15.79 -17.43
C GLN A 504 6.59 15.82 -17.93
N THR A 505 6.10 14.73 -18.55
CA THR A 505 4.85 14.68 -19.31
C THR A 505 3.61 14.44 -18.45
N TYR A 506 3.66 13.60 -17.42
CA TYR A 506 2.45 13.16 -16.70
C TYR A 506 1.68 14.37 -16.14
N PRO A 507 0.39 14.56 -16.51
CA PRO A 507 -0.36 15.75 -16.12
C PRO A 507 -0.63 15.84 -14.60
N HIS A 508 -0.36 17.01 -14.04
CA HIS A 508 -0.76 17.39 -12.69
C HIS A 508 -1.79 18.53 -12.76
N THR A 509 -2.62 18.69 -11.73
CA THR A 509 -3.41 19.92 -11.48
C THR A 509 -2.68 20.80 -10.45
N VAL A 510 -3.24 21.97 -10.11
CA VAL A 510 -2.81 22.80 -8.96
C VAL A 510 -2.94 22.10 -7.60
N ALA A 511 -3.65 20.97 -7.51
CA ALA A 511 -3.77 20.16 -6.30
C ALA A 511 -2.77 19.01 -6.24
N GLY A 512 -2.48 18.33 -7.36
CA GLY A 512 -1.55 17.20 -7.44
C GLY A 512 -1.72 16.35 -8.71
N ALA A 513 -1.07 15.19 -8.77
CA ALA A 513 -1.27 14.22 -9.85
C ALA A 513 -2.57 13.40 -9.65
N PRO A 514 -3.56 13.46 -10.57
CA PRO A 514 -4.70 12.55 -10.55
C PRO A 514 -4.25 11.12 -10.89
N VAL A 515 -4.97 10.12 -10.36
CA VAL A 515 -4.56 8.71 -10.52
C VAL A 515 -4.82 8.11 -11.90
N VAL A 516 -5.70 8.75 -12.69
CA VAL A 516 -5.93 8.44 -14.10
C VAL A 516 -5.86 9.72 -14.93
N TRP A 517 -5.46 9.60 -16.20
CA TRP A 517 -5.56 10.69 -17.17
C TRP A 517 -5.87 10.19 -18.59
N PRO A 518 -6.69 10.92 -19.39
CA PRO A 518 -7.60 11.99 -18.97
C PRO A 518 -8.75 11.46 -18.09
N GLN A 519 -9.56 12.36 -17.56
CA GLN A 519 -10.76 12.00 -16.78
C GLN A 519 -11.87 11.46 -17.69
N ILE A 520 -12.75 10.62 -17.15
CA ILE A 520 -13.99 10.17 -17.80
C ILE A 520 -15.13 11.16 -17.49
N ARG A 521 -15.95 11.47 -18.51
CA ARG A 521 -17.09 12.38 -18.43
C ARG A 521 -18.21 11.83 -17.55
N ASP A 522 -18.83 12.71 -16.77
CA ASP A 522 -20.08 12.49 -16.01
C ASP A 522 -20.05 11.35 -14.95
N THR A 523 -18.93 10.65 -14.83
CA THR A 523 -18.58 9.68 -13.78
C THR A 523 -18.30 10.35 -12.43
N PRO A 524 -18.92 9.92 -11.31
CA PRO A 524 -18.68 10.47 -9.95
C PRO A 524 -17.23 10.37 -9.48
N ILE A 525 -16.84 11.17 -8.49
CA ILE A 525 -15.47 11.21 -7.96
C ILE A 525 -15.17 9.93 -7.14
N TYR A 526 -14.17 9.14 -7.53
CA TYR A 526 -13.57 8.10 -6.67
C TYR A 526 -12.15 7.69 -7.08
N HIS A 527 -12.01 7.05 -8.25
CA HIS A 527 -10.72 6.88 -8.93
C HIS A 527 -10.61 7.94 -10.04
N ASN A 528 -11.67 8.06 -10.84
CA ASN A 528 -11.86 9.20 -11.71
C ASN A 528 -11.99 10.47 -10.87
N GLN A 529 -11.46 11.57 -11.40
CA GLN A 529 -11.42 12.88 -10.73
C GLN A 529 -10.72 12.88 -9.35
N ALA A 530 -9.81 11.94 -9.08
CA ALA A 530 -9.22 11.77 -7.75
C ALA A 530 -7.69 11.78 -7.69
N ILE A 531 -7.16 12.33 -6.60
CA ILE A 531 -5.79 12.18 -6.11
C ILE A 531 -5.84 11.16 -4.96
N TRP A 532 -4.96 10.15 -4.98
CA TRP A 532 -4.81 9.17 -3.90
C TRP A 532 -3.41 9.30 -3.26
N PRO A 533 -3.28 9.59 -1.96
CA PRO A 533 -1.99 9.89 -1.33
C PRO A 533 -0.92 8.82 -1.51
N PHE A 534 -1.29 7.53 -1.50
CA PHE A 534 -0.32 6.45 -1.68
C PHE A 534 0.27 6.44 -3.10
N ALA A 535 -0.53 6.70 -4.13
CA ALA A 535 -0.07 6.81 -5.51
C ALA A 535 0.84 8.04 -5.70
N SER A 536 0.50 9.17 -5.06
CA SER A 536 1.40 10.33 -4.99
C SER A 536 2.72 10.02 -4.27
N ALA A 537 2.74 9.13 -3.27
CA ALA A 537 3.97 8.69 -2.61
C ALA A 537 4.84 7.75 -3.46
N TYR A 538 4.24 6.84 -4.25
CA TYR A 538 4.97 6.13 -5.30
C TYR A 538 5.53 7.09 -6.36
N TRP A 539 4.75 8.08 -6.79
CA TRP A 539 5.23 9.09 -7.74
C TRP A 539 6.36 9.96 -7.17
N LEU A 540 6.35 10.26 -5.87
CA LEU A 540 7.50 10.87 -5.18
C LEU A 540 8.76 9.98 -5.23
N ARG A 541 8.64 8.67 -4.97
CA ARG A 541 9.77 7.73 -5.09
C ARG A 541 10.32 7.67 -6.52
N ALA A 542 9.46 7.63 -7.53
CA ALA A 542 9.84 7.73 -8.94
C ALA A 542 10.55 9.07 -9.25
N ALA A 543 10.04 10.18 -8.74
CA ALA A 543 10.61 11.51 -8.96
C ALA A 543 11.98 11.73 -8.29
N VAL A 544 12.25 11.08 -7.14
CA VAL A 544 13.58 11.05 -6.52
C VAL A 544 14.57 10.26 -7.39
N LEU A 545 14.16 9.10 -7.93
CA LEU A 545 15.01 8.29 -8.81
C LEU A 545 15.37 9.04 -10.11
N GLY A 546 14.38 9.67 -10.74
CA GLY A 546 14.58 10.55 -11.90
C GLY A 546 15.05 11.97 -11.57
N LYS A 547 15.34 12.28 -10.30
CA LYS A 547 15.89 13.56 -9.81
C LYS A 547 15.07 14.81 -10.19
N ASN A 548 13.75 14.68 -10.32
CA ASN A 548 12.85 15.75 -10.75
C ASN A 548 12.38 16.59 -9.55
N ASP A 549 13.01 17.74 -9.32
CA ASP A 549 12.70 18.62 -8.19
C ASP A 549 11.29 19.22 -8.28
N ALA A 550 10.80 19.53 -9.48
CA ALA A 550 9.44 20.06 -9.68
C ALA A 550 8.36 19.06 -9.21
N VAL A 551 8.41 17.81 -9.68
CA VAL A 551 7.45 16.75 -9.30
C VAL A 551 7.52 16.44 -7.80
N VAL A 552 8.74 16.36 -7.23
CA VAL A 552 8.93 16.16 -5.79
C VAL A 552 8.30 17.31 -4.99
N ASN A 553 8.58 18.55 -5.36
CA ASN A 553 8.06 19.74 -4.69
C ASN A 553 6.53 19.84 -4.77
N HIS A 554 5.92 19.36 -5.84
CA HIS A 554 4.46 19.44 -6.01
C HIS A 554 3.74 18.37 -5.20
N ASN A 555 4.11 17.10 -5.37
CA ASN A 555 3.41 15.99 -4.73
C ASN A 555 3.65 15.96 -3.19
N LEU A 556 4.78 16.47 -2.69
CA LEU A 556 4.95 16.64 -1.25
C LEU A 556 3.99 17.71 -0.67
N LYS A 557 3.72 18.80 -1.41
CA LYS A 557 2.68 19.77 -1.02
C LYS A 557 1.30 19.13 -1.04
N THR A 558 1.00 18.28 -2.03
CA THR A 558 -0.27 17.53 -2.10
C THR A 558 -0.50 16.70 -0.84
N LEU A 559 0.50 15.94 -0.38
CA LEU A 559 0.42 15.15 0.84
C LEU A 559 0.24 16.01 2.10
N ILE A 560 1.06 17.06 2.27
CA ILE A 560 0.99 17.97 3.42
C ILE A 560 -0.36 18.71 3.47
N ARG A 561 -0.84 19.22 2.32
CA ARG A 561 -2.13 19.92 2.22
C ARG A 561 -3.29 18.97 2.51
N GLY A 562 -3.30 17.78 1.90
CA GLY A 562 -4.37 16.80 2.04
C GLY A 562 -4.54 16.32 3.48
N ALA A 563 -3.46 15.86 4.11
CA ALA A 563 -3.47 15.40 5.51
C ALA A 563 -3.78 16.55 6.48
N GLY A 564 -3.20 17.74 6.25
CA GLY A 564 -3.43 18.93 7.08
C GLY A 564 -4.86 19.46 7.06
N LEU A 565 -5.49 19.56 5.88
CA LEU A 565 -6.87 20.06 5.76
C LEU A 565 -7.88 19.10 6.41
N ASN A 566 -7.62 17.80 6.38
CA ASN A 566 -8.56 16.79 6.87
C ASN A 566 -8.25 16.29 8.29
N LEU A 567 -7.10 16.70 8.87
CA LEU A 567 -6.59 16.22 10.17
C LEU A 567 -6.43 14.69 10.24
N SER A 568 -6.22 14.04 9.09
CA SER A 568 -6.18 12.57 8.94
C SER A 568 -5.60 12.17 7.58
N ASN A 569 -4.97 10.98 7.48
CA ASN A 569 -4.50 10.44 6.20
C ASN A 569 -5.64 9.76 5.44
N MET A 570 -6.50 10.59 4.86
CA MET A 570 -7.65 10.21 4.03
C MET A 570 -7.25 9.29 2.86
N GLU A 571 -8.18 8.46 2.42
CA GLU A 571 -8.02 7.56 1.28
C GLU A 571 -7.83 8.29 -0.06
N ASN A 572 -8.62 9.34 -0.32
CA ASN A 572 -8.62 10.06 -1.60
C ASN A 572 -9.12 11.53 -1.48
N PHE A 573 -8.89 12.32 -2.52
CA PHE A 573 -9.28 13.73 -2.63
C PHE A 573 -9.75 14.07 -4.05
N GLN A 574 -10.68 15.02 -4.21
CA GLN A 574 -11.07 15.54 -5.53
C GLN A 574 -9.89 16.28 -6.20
N PHE A 575 -9.60 15.95 -7.46
CA PHE A 575 -8.31 16.23 -8.11
C PHE A 575 -8.00 17.69 -8.46
N ILE A 576 -8.96 18.62 -8.40
CA ILE A 576 -8.73 20.05 -8.68
C ILE A 576 -8.67 20.85 -7.37
N SER A 577 -9.56 20.55 -6.44
CA SER A 577 -9.76 21.28 -5.17
C SER A 577 -8.95 20.72 -3.98
N LEU A 578 -8.47 19.48 -4.08
CA LEU A 578 -7.93 18.67 -2.97
C LEU A 578 -8.94 18.43 -1.82
N SER A 579 -10.24 18.60 -2.07
CA SER A 579 -11.26 18.38 -1.04
C SER A 579 -11.50 16.88 -0.79
N GLY A 580 -11.55 16.49 0.48
CA GLY A 580 -12.05 15.17 0.92
C GLY A 580 -13.58 15.09 1.00
N ASN A 581 -14.26 16.23 0.91
CA ASN A 581 -15.71 16.41 0.96
C ASN A 581 -16.13 17.48 -0.07
N HIS A 582 -15.95 17.18 -1.36
CA HIS A 582 -16.38 18.03 -2.46
C HIS A 582 -17.90 18.01 -2.58
N GLN A 583 -18.51 19.19 -2.70
CA GLN A 583 -19.95 19.38 -2.77
C GLN A 583 -20.25 20.25 -3.99
N ASP A 584 -20.91 19.66 -4.99
CA ASP A 584 -21.50 20.38 -6.12
C ASP A 584 -22.99 20.58 -5.82
N GLN A 585 -23.42 21.85 -5.73
CA GLN A 585 -24.79 22.21 -5.33
C GLN A 585 -25.79 22.10 -6.50
N ASP A 586 -25.29 22.14 -7.74
CA ASP A 586 -26.10 22.07 -8.95
C ASP A 586 -26.23 20.63 -9.48
N ASN A 587 -25.29 19.74 -9.12
CA ASN A 587 -25.30 18.34 -9.52
C ASN A 587 -24.68 17.39 -8.46
N GLY A 588 -25.54 16.74 -7.67
CA GLY A 588 -25.13 15.78 -6.64
C GLY A 588 -24.28 14.59 -7.13
N ASN A 589 -24.31 14.22 -8.42
CA ASN A 589 -23.45 13.16 -8.97
C ASN A 589 -21.98 13.61 -9.11
N ARG A 590 -21.70 14.92 -8.96
CA ARG A 590 -20.35 15.49 -8.90
C ARG A 590 -19.89 15.78 -7.47
N ALA A 591 -20.75 15.63 -6.46
CA ALA A 591 -20.30 15.59 -5.08
C ALA A 591 -19.49 14.31 -4.81
N GLY A 592 -18.58 14.34 -3.84
CA GLY A 592 -17.75 13.18 -3.50
C GLY A 592 -16.45 13.52 -2.76
N PRO A 593 -15.45 12.62 -2.74
CA PRO A 593 -15.45 11.28 -3.33
C PRO A 593 -16.61 10.41 -2.83
N VAL A 594 -17.13 9.46 -3.61
CA VAL A 594 -18.32 8.68 -3.19
C VAL A 594 -18.04 7.84 -1.94
N ILE A 595 -16.87 7.20 -1.87
CA ILE A 595 -16.30 6.62 -0.65
C ILE A 595 -14.86 7.10 -0.42
N ASN A 596 -14.51 7.27 0.85
CA ASN A 596 -13.25 7.81 1.36
C ASN A 596 -13.15 7.39 2.84
N SER A 597 -12.20 6.55 3.20
CA SER A 597 -11.87 6.20 4.59
C SER A 597 -11.06 7.34 5.24
N GLU A 598 -11.41 7.73 6.47
CA GLU A 598 -10.80 8.90 7.14
C GLU A 598 -9.30 8.69 7.41
N ALA A 599 -8.94 7.53 7.95
CA ALA A 599 -7.59 7.00 7.87
C ALA A 599 -7.59 5.74 6.98
N GLN A 600 -6.62 5.66 6.06
CA GLN A 600 -6.38 4.49 5.20
C GLN A 600 -4.92 4.07 5.29
N LEU A 601 -4.68 2.77 5.42
CA LEU A 601 -3.37 2.16 5.60
C LEU A 601 -2.37 2.56 4.51
N TRP A 602 -2.77 2.64 3.24
CA TRP A 602 -1.86 3.07 2.16
C TRP A 602 -1.56 4.58 2.17
N SER A 603 -2.49 5.42 2.64
CA SER A 603 -2.26 6.87 2.75
C SER A 603 -1.36 7.18 3.94
N VAL A 604 -1.59 6.51 5.07
CA VAL A 604 -0.70 6.48 6.24
C VAL A 604 0.71 6.02 5.85
N GLY A 605 0.79 4.89 5.12
CA GLY A 605 2.06 4.35 4.61
C GLY A 605 2.77 5.32 3.66
N GLY A 606 2.01 6.00 2.79
CA GLY A 606 2.50 6.97 1.81
C GLY A 606 3.01 8.27 2.42
N TYR A 607 2.32 8.82 3.43
CA TYR A 607 2.84 9.99 4.14
C TYR A 607 4.15 9.67 4.85
N MET A 608 4.24 8.55 5.57
CA MET A 608 5.48 8.11 6.20
C MET A 608 6.59 7.82 5.17
N SER A 609 6.28 7.24 4.00
CA SER A 609 7.24 7.07 2.91
C SER A 609 7.76 8.41 2.38
N SER A 610 6.92 9.44 2.25
CA SER A 610 7.39 10.79 1.85
C SER A 610 8.38 11.40 2.85
N VAL A 611 8.29 11.05 4.14
CA VAL A 611 9.27 11.46 5.16
C VAL A 611 10.52 10.58 5.09
N LEU A 612 10.36 9.25 5.14
CA LEU A 612 11.48 8.31 5.18
C LEU A 612 12.29 8.31 3.88
N ASP A 613 11.66 8.11 2.72
CA ASP A 613 12.31 7.79 1.44
C ASP A 613 12.68 9.02 0.61
N VAL A 614 12.06 10.18 0.87
CA VAL A 614 12.38 11.44 0.18
C VAL A 614 13.19 12.36 1.10
N VAL A 615 12.59 12.82 2.20
CA VAL A 615 13.21 13.84 3.07
C VAL A 615 14.44 13.31 3.80
N PHE A 616 14.40 12.08 4.33
CA PHE A 616 15.57 11.42 4.91
C PHE A 616 16.25 10.45 3.93
N GLY A 617 15.65 10.15 2.78
CA GLY A 617 16.28 9.39 1.71
C GLY A 617 16.58 7.92 2.02
N ARG A 618 15.78 7.27 2.87
CA ARG A 618 15.92 5.86 3.26
C ARG A 618 16.04 4.97 2.02
N GLN A 619 17.09 4.15 1.97
CA GLN A 619 17.31 3.16 0.92
C GLN A 619 17.66 1.82 1.56
N ALA A 620 16.68 0.92 1.65
CA ALA A 620 16.83 -0.41 2.23
C ALA A 620 16.97 -1.50 1.15
N THR A 621 17.89 -2.44 1.38
CA THR A 621 18.09 -3.67 0.58
C THR A 621 17.99 -4.90 1.49
N GLN A 622 18.07 -6.11 0.93
CA GLN A 622 18.15 -7.34 1.74
C GLN A 622 19.44 -7.40 2.59
N THR A 623 20.51 -6.77 2.12
CA THR A 623 21.86 -6.85 2.70
C THR A 623 22.23 -5.68 3.60
N GLY A 624 21.53 -4.54 3.53
CA GLY A 624 21.82 -3.37 4.37
C GLY A 624 20.89 -2.18 4.15
N LEU A 625 21.17 -1.11 4.87
CA LEU A 625 20.42 0.15 4.86
C LEU A 625 21.38 1.32 4.65
N ARG A 626 20.93 2.37 3.95
CA ARG A 626 21.57 3.69 3.92
C ARG A 626 20.54 4.81 3.85
N PHE A 627 21.01 6.05 3.90
CA PHE A 627 20.20 7.26 3.77
C PHE A 627 20.84 8.21 2.76
N GLN A 628 20.03 8.73 1.82
CA GLN A 628 20.42 9.56 0.68
C GLN A 628 19.38 10.69 0.49
N PRO A 629 19.33 11.70 1.39
CA PRO A 629 18.26 12.70 1.43
C PRO A 629 18.07 13.46 0.12
N PHE A 630 16.83 13.56 -0.38
CA PHE A 630 16.47 14.36 -1.54
C PHE A 630 15.80 15.68 -1.11
N VAL A 631 16.57 16.53 -0.43
CA VAL A 631 16.10 17.86 -0.01
C VAL A 631 16.23 18.84 -1.18
N THR A 632 15.12 19.38 -1.67
CA THR A 632 15.12 20.41 -2.72
C THR A 632 15.45 21.78 -2.14
N LYS A 633 15.88 22.73 -2.98
CA LYS A 633 16.07 24.13 -2.54
C LYS A 633 14.75 24.75 -2.06
N TYR A 634 13.63 24.42 -2.70
CA TYR A 634 12.29 24.82 -2.23
C TYR A 634 11.97 24.30 -0.82
N MET A 635 12.23 23.02 -0.51
CA MET A 635 12.04 22.47 0.85
C MET A 635 12.89 23.24 1.87
N ARG A 636 14.16 23.50 1.56
CA ARG A 636 15.08 24.25 2.44
C ARG A 636 14.62 25.68 2.70
N ASN A 637 14.07 26.35 1.71
CA ASN A 637 13.62 27.74 1.83
C ASN A 637 12.20 27.89 2.39
N THR A 638 11.37 26.83 2.39
CA THR A 638 10.00 26.86 2.90
C THR A 638 9.81 25.95 4.12
N LEU A 639 9.75 24.63 3.92
CA LEU A 639 9.50 23.65 4.98
C LEU A 639 10.55 23.74 6.10
N PHE A 640 11.84 23.68 5.76
CA PHE A 640 12.95 23.64 6.72
C PHE A 640 13.64 25.00 6.88
N SER A 641 12.89 26.09 6.71
CA SER A 641 13.39 27.46 6.62
C SER A 641 14.03 27.99 7.91
N THR A 642 13.63 27.46 9.06
CA THR A 642 14.09 27.80 10.42
C THR A 642 15.25 26.93 10.91
N ALA A 643 15.53 25.82 10.23
CA ALA A 643 16.44 24.78 10.71
C ALA A 643 17.87 24.91 10.15
N ASN A 644 18.86 24.41 10.90
CA ASN A 644 20.23 24.17 10.42
C ASN A 644 20.53 22.67 10.29
N SER A 645 19.80 21.81 11.00
CA SER A 645 19.70 20.37 10.72
C SER A 645 18.26 19.90 10.89
N ILE A 646 17.91 18.80 10.23
CA ILE A 646 16.65 18.07 10.48
C ILE A 646 16.97 16.66 10.98
N GLN A 647 16.16 16.14 11.89
CA GLN A 647 16.40 14.85 12.54
C GLN A 647 15.22 13.91 12.42
N LEU A 648 15.50 12.62 12.24
CA LEU A 648 14.59 11.49 12.39
C LEU A 648 15.17 10.61 13.50
N LYS A 649 14.41 10.37 14.57
CA LYS A 649 14.87 9.62 15.74
C LYS A 649 14.08 8.33 15.93
N ASN A 650 14.63 7.41 16.72
CA ASN A 650 13.95 6.22 17.24
C ASN A 650 13.40 5.26 16.16
N LEU A 651 13.97 5.27 14.95
CA LEU A 651 13.50 4.42 13.84
C LEU A 651 14.01 2.98 14.05
N PRO A 652 13.14 1.95 14.12
CA PRO A 652 13.56 0.57 14.39
C PRO A 652 14.26 -0.09 13.19
N TYR A 653 15.24 -0.96 13.48
CA TYR A 653 15.94 -1.77 12.48
C TYR A 653 16.56 -3.03 13.10
N LYS A 654 15.96 -4.21 12.90
CA LYS A 654 16.47 -5.54 13.36
C LYS A 654 16.92 -5.57 14.83
N GLY A 655 16.08 -5.03 15.73
CA GLY A 655 16.37 -4.94 17.17
C GLY A 655 17.28 -3.78 17.59
N LYS A 656 17.75 -2.97 16.63
CA LYS A 656 18.54 -1.76 16.86
C LYS A 656 17.70 -0.50 16.62
N ILE A 657 18.14 0.61 17.18
CA ILE A 657 17.54 1.94 17.02
C ILE A 657 18.38 2.76 16.04
N LEU A 658 17.74 3.49 15.13
CA LEU A 658 18.39 4.42 14.20
C LEU A 658 17.96 5.86 14.49
N ASN A 659 18.96 6.75 14.54
CA ASN A 659 18.77 8.19 14.47
C ASN A 659 19.50 8.70 13.22
N VAL A 660 18.88 9.61 12.48
CA VAL A 660 19.43 10.25 11.28
C VAL A 660 19.36 11.76 11.46
N GLU A 661 20.49 12.44 11.35
CA GLU A 661 20.58 13.90 11.26
C GLU A 661 21.05 14.30 9.86
N VAL A 662 20.35 15.25 9.25
CA VAL A 662 20.70 15.84 7.96
C VAL A 662 21.04 17.30 8.19
N LEU A 663 22.32 17.65 8.10
CA LEU A 663 22.83 19.01 8.21
C LEU A 663 22.51 19.77 6.92
N LEU A 664 21.76 20.86 7.04
CA LEU A 664 21.27 21.64 5.91
C LEU A 664 22.29 22.72 5.48
N PRO A 665 22.41 23.04 4.18
CA PRO A 665 23.24 24.16 3.73
C PRO A 665 22.68 25.51 4.17
N ALA A 666 23.46 26.57 4.01
CA ALA A 666 22.93 27.93 4.04
C ALA A 666 21.86 28.13 2.96
N ARG A 667 20.91 29.04 3.20
CA ARG A 667 19.87 29.41 2.22
C ARG A 667 20.44 30.39 1.20
N ASP A 668 20.31 30.07 -0.08
CA ASP A 668 20.67 30.92 -1.22
C ASP A 668 19.48 31.73 -1.78
N GLY A 669 18.25 31.36 -1.39
CA GLY A 669 17.00 31.95 -1.89
C GLY A 669 16.48 31.36 -3.20
N ALA A 670 17.22 30.46 -3.86
CA ALA A 670 16.76 29.81 -5.08
C ALA A 670 15.76 28.68 -4.75
N ASN A 671 14.73 28.49 -5.59
CA ASN A 671 13.65 27.52 -5.30
C ASN A 671 13.62 26.33 -6.28
N SER A 672 14.69 26.09 -7.04
CA SER A 672 14.79 25.00 -8.01
C SER A 672 16.07 24.19 -7.83
N GLY A 673 16.02 22.92 -8.20
CA GLY A 673 17.09 21.95 -7.95
C GLY A 673 17.09 21.41 -6.51
N TYR A 674 18.10 20.61 -6.20
CA TYR A 674 18.25 19.88 -4.94
C TYR A 674 19.70 19.84 -4.44
N TYR A 675 19.86 19.53 -3.16
CA TYR A 675 21.17 19.41 -2.52
C TYR A 675 21.72 17.98 -2.60
N HIS A 676 23.04 17.86 -2.64
CA HIS A 676 23.76 16.59 -2.75
C HIS A 676 24.33 16.17 -1.40
N VAL A 677 24.47 14.86 -1.17
CA VAL A 677 25.21 14.33 0.00
C VAL A 677 26.70 14.58 -0.18
N ALA A 678 27.27 15.40 0.71
CA ALA A 678 28.68 15.80 0.73
C ALA A 678 29.52 14.82 1.55
N SER A 679 29.08 14.49 2.76
CA SER A 679 29.73 13.49 3.62
C SER A 679 28.70 12.77 4.50
N VAL A 680 29.01 11.52 4.87
CA VAL A 680 28.22 10.72 5.83
C VAL A 680 29.13 10.28 6.97
N LYS A 681 28.61 10.29 8.19
CA LYS A 681 29.23 9.67 9.38
C LYS A 681 28.28 8.64 9.98
N LEU A 682 28.82 7.51 10.38
CA LEU A 682 28.12 6.47 11.15
C LEU A 682 28.75 6.40 12.54
N ASN A 683 27.96 6.67 13.59
CA ASN A 683 28.42 6.76 14.99
C ASN A 683 29.62 7.72 15.17
N GLY A 684 29.58 8.87 14.49
CA GLY A 684 30.63 9.87 14.49
C GLY A 684 31.80 9.61 13.52
N THR A 685 32.01 8.35 13.12
CA THR A 685 33.08 7.96 12.18
C THR A 685 32.69 8.25 10.74
N PRO A 686 33.50 8.97 9.94
CA PRO A 686 33.24 9.17 8.50
C PRO A 686 33.19 7.85 7.72
N VAL A 687 32.27 7.76 6.76
CA VAL A 687 32.11 6.63 5.82
C VAL A 687 31.89 7.16 4.40
N ALA A 688 32.08 6.32 3.38
CA ALA A 688 31.75 6.70 2.00
C ALA A 688 30.23 6.97 1.86
N ASN A 689 29.84 7.98 1.09
CA ASN A 689 28.45 8.49 1.10
C ASN A 689 27.41 7.44 0.68
N ASP A 690 27.80 6.49 -0.17
CA ASP A 690 26.99 5.41 -0.70
C ASP A 690 26.97 4.14 0.19
N THR A 691 27.71 4.12 1.31
CA THR A 691 27.86 2.98 2.23
C THR A 691 26.51 2.47 2.72
N TYR A 692 26.23 1.18 2.46
CA TYR A 692 25.19 0.43 3.17
C TYR A 692 25.76 -0.14 4.48
N PHE A 693 25.03 0.02 5.58
CA PHE A 693 25.35 -0.60 6.87
C PHE A 693 24.30 -1.64 7.27
N THR A 694 24.66 -2.50 8.22
CA THR A 694 23.83 -3.59 8.74
C THR A 694 23.63 -3.42 10.23
N ALA A 695 22.70 -4.18 10.82
CA ALA A 695 22.50 -4.18 12.27
C ALA A 695 23.70 -4.75 13.07
N SER A 696 24.64 -5.44 12.39
CA SER A 696 25.89 -5.95 12.95
C SER A 696 27.14 -5.13 12.58
N THR A 697 26.99 -3.96 11.95
CA THR A 697 28.12 -3.06 11.61
C THR A 697 28.75 -2.41 12.86
N SER A 698 28.02 -2.37 13.97
CA SER A 698 28.49 -1.98 15.29
C SER A 698 27.82 -2.84 16.36
N ALA A 699 28.49 -3.03 17.50
CA ALA A 699 27.88 -3.65 18.67
C ALA A 699 26.79 -2.77 19.32
N SER A 700 26.86 -1.44 19.13
CA SER A 700 25.93 -0.45 19.68
C SER A 700 24.46 -0.81 19.42
N ASP A 701 23.57 -0.56 20.39
CA ASP A 701 22.13 -0.70 20.21
C ASP A 701 21.49 0.47 19.45
N THR A 702 22.19 1.61 19.38
CA THR A 702 21.79 2.79 18.62
C THR A 702 22.82 3.12 17.54
N TYR A 703 22.36 3.34 16.32
CA TYR A 703 23.16 3.92 15.23
C TYR A 703 22.76 5.38 15.01
N ASN A 704 23.74 6.27 15.03
CA ASN A 704 23.56 7.69 14.73
C ASN A 704 24.22 7.99 13.38
N VAL A 705 23.40 8.27 12.38
CA VAL A 705 23.82 8.65 11.02
C VAL A 705 23.79 10.17 10.92
N GLN A 706 24.92 10.82 10.63
CA GLN A 706 24.97 12.25 10.34
C GLN A 706 25.34 12.47 8.87
N ILE A 707 24.56 13.28 8.17
CA ILE A 707 24.67 13.52 6.72
C ILE A 707 24.85 15.01 6.49
N GLN A 708 25.98 15.42 5.90
CA GLN A 708 26.16 16.79 5.44
C GLN A 708 25.63 16.91 4.01
N LEU A 709 24.70 17.84 3.78
CA LEU A 709 24.31 18.24 2.43
C LEU A 709 25.15 19.43 1.93
N VAL A 710 25.28 19.56 0.61
CA VAL A 710 25.94 20.68 -0.07
C VAL A 710 25.15 21.08 -1.32
N ASP A 711 25.25 22.35 -1.72
CA ASP A 711 24.80 22.78 -3.04
C ASP A 711 25.86 22.43 -4.09
N ALA A 712 25.46 21.63 -5.08
CA ALA A 712 26.28 21.26 -6.23
C ALA A 712 25.75 21.87 -7.55
N ASN A 713 24.89 22.89 -7.47
CA ASN A 713 24.21 23.52 -8.61
C ASN A 713 23.38 22.52 -9.45
N ALA A 714 22.63 21.65 -8.77
CA ALA A 714 21.75 20.70 -9.43
C ALA A 714 20.73 21.43 -10.35
N PRO A 715 20.53 20.96 -11.60
CA PRO A 715 19.68 21.65 -12.56
C PRO A 715 18.21 21.63 -12.13
N ARG A 716 17.48 22.69 -12.52
CA ARG A 716 16.02 22.75 -12.44
C ARG A 716 15.38 21.76 -13.40
N THR A 717 14.37 21.02 -12.95
CA THR A 717 13.50 20.22 -13.83
C THR A 717 12.14 20.89 -14.08
N THR A 718 11.32 20.25 -14.92
CA THR A 718 9.96 20.69 -15.28
C THR A 718 8.96 19.56 -15.06
N MET A 719 7.68 19.90 -14.96
CA MET A 719 6.53 18.99 -14.93
C MET A 719 5.35 19.63 -15.68
N THR A 720 4.47 18.83 -16.28
CA THR A 720 3.21 19.31 -16.84
C THR A 720 2.22 19.65 -15.73
N VAL A 721 1.76 20.91 -15.70
CA VAL A 721 0.57 21.33 -14.93
C VAL A 721 -0.51 21.76 -15.91
N VAL A 722 -1.69 21.17 -15.81
CA VAL A 722 -2.89 21.55 -16.55
C VAL A 722 -3.70 22.49 -15.67
N GLU A 723 -3.60 23.79 -15.99
CA GLU A 723 -4.41 24.84 -15.36
C GLU A 723 -5.86 24.78 -15.86
N ASP A 724 -6.78 25.14 -14.96
CA ASP A 724 -8.21 25.26 -15.27
C ASP A 724 -8.50 26.63 -15.88
N THR A 725 -8.88 26.64 -17.16
CA THR A 725 -9.25 27.84 -17.92
C THR A 725 -10.76 27.96 -18.12
N GLY A 726 -11.56 27.16 -17.42
CA GLY A 726 -13.00 26.99 -17.66
C GLY A 726 -13.35 26.06 -18.83
N ASP A 727 -12.36 25.61 -19.62
CA ASP A 727 -12.58 24.59 -20.65
C ASP A 727 -12.32 23.18 -20.10
N TYR A 728 -13.41 22.46 -19.83
CA TYR A 728 -13.37 21.09 -19.33
C TYR A 728 -12.58 20.13 -20.24
N ARG A 729 -12.49 20.40 -21.56
CA ARG A 729 -11.82 19.51 -22.52
C ARG A 729 -10.32 19.35 -22.24
N ARG A 730 -9.74 20.24 -21.42
CA ARG A 730 -8.37 20.16 -20.90
C ARG A 730 -8.15 18.97 -19.96
N PHE A 731 -9.14 18.60 -19.14
CA PHE A 731 -9.04 17.51 -18.16
C PHE A 731 -9.80 16.24 -18.57
N TRP A 732 -10.95 16.41 -19.23
CA TRP A 732 -11.85 15.31 -19.60
C TRP A 732 -11.68 14.90 -21.06
N ALA A 733 -11.76 13.60 -21.31
CA ALA A 733 -11.91 13.04 -22.65
C ALA A 733 -13.32 13.23 -23.21
N PRO A 734 -13.53 13.10 -24.53
CA PRO A 734 -14.84 12.82 -25.08
C PRO A 734 -15.38 11.48 -24.56
N ARG A 735 -16.70 11.31 -24.55
CA ARG A 735 -17.31 9.98 -24.42
C ARG A 735 -16.92 9.10 -25.61
N GLU A 736 -16.77 7.80 -25.37
CA GLU A 736 -16.46 6.82 -26.40
C GLU A 736 -17.63 6.67 -27.40
N PRO A 737 -17.34 6.41 -28.70
CA PRO A 737 -18.36 6.09 -29.69
C PRO A 737 -19.20 4.87 -29.32
N THR A 738 -20.47 4.90 -29.66
CA THR A 738 -21.45 3.83 -29.36
C THR A 738 -22.17 3.36 -30.62
N GLY A 739 -22.86 2.21 -30.54
CA GLY A 739 -23.67 1.69 -31.65
C GLY A 739 -22.86 1.37 -32.91
N VAL A 740 -21.64 0.87 -32.75
CA VAL A 740 -20.79 0.45 -33.88
C VAL A 740 -21.45 -0.69 -34.63
N SER A 741 -21.39 -0.62 -35.96
CA SER A 741 -21.96 -1.58 -36.88
C SER A 741 -21.01 -1.79 -38.05
N VAL A 742 -20.88 -3.04 -38.52
CA VAL A 742 -19.99 -3.41 -39.63
C VAL A 742 -20.79 -4.18 -40.66
N THR A 743 -20.88 -3.65 -41.88
CA THR A 743 -21.80 -4.12 -42.92
C THR A 743 -21.08 -4.31 -44.26
N LEU A 744 -21.32 -5.43 -44.95
CA LEU A 744 -20.75 -5.66 -46.28
C LEU A 744 -21.55 -4.85 -47.32
N SER A 745 -20.86 -3.98 -48.07
CA SER A 745 -21.45 -3.15 -49.13
C SER A 745 -20.43 -2.96 -50.26
N GLY A 746 -20.82 -3.26 -51.51
CA GLY A 746 -19.93 -3.12 -52.67
C GLY A 746 -18.65 -3.98 -52.63
N GLY A 747 -18.64 -5.06 -51.85
CA GLY A 747 -17.44 -5.90 -51.63
C GLY A 747 -16.46 -5.38 -50.58
N LEU A 748 -16.82 -4.32 -49.85
CA LEU A 748 -16.04 -3.73 -48.75
C LEU A 748 -16.89 -3.66 -47.48
N LEU A 749 -16.23 -3.54 -46.32
CA LEU A 749 -16.91 -3.33 -45.05
C LEU A 749 -17.12 -1.83 -44.79
N SER A 750 -18.39 -1.44 -44.65
CA SER A 750 -18.82 -0.12 -44.20
C SER A 750 -19.08 -0.14 -42.69
N ILE A 751 -18.41 0.76 -41.98
CA ILE A 751 -18.49 0.96 -40.54
C ILE A 751 -19.37 2.19 -40.27
N GLY A 752 -20.38 2.04 -39.43
CA GLY A 752 -21.25 3.12 -38.96
C GLY A 752 -21.36 3.12 -37.45
N PHE A 753 -21.42 4.30 -36.83
CA PHE A 753 -21.40 4.46 -35.37
C PHE A 753 -22.13 5.75 -34.92
N SER A 754 -22.14 6.02 -33.62
CA SER A 754 -22.61 7.27 -33.01
C SER A 754 -21.47 7.98 -32.27
N SER A 755 -21.37 9.30 -32.41
CA SER A 755 -20.46 10.16 -31.63
C SER A 755 -20.87 10.32 -30.16
N ASN A 756 -21.89 9.58 -29.69
CA ASN A 756 -22.34 9.54 -28.30
C ASN A 756 -22.68 10.91 -27.69
N GLY A 757 -23.24 11.82 -28.51
CA GLY A 757 -23.59 13.18 -28.14
C GLY A 757 -22.43 14.18 -28.10
N GLU A 758 -21.20 13.77 -28.38
CA GLU A 758 -20.06 14.68 -28.48
C GLU A 758 -20.13 15.57 -29.72
N THR A 759 -19.67 16.82 -29.59
CA THR A 759 -19.54 17.79 -30.69
C THR A 759 -18.14 18.41 -30.66
N GLY A 760 -17.67 18.91 -31.80
CA GLY A 760 -16.28 19.39 -31.92
C GLY A 760 -15.24 18.27 -31.75
N VAL A 761 -15.58 17.05 -32.16
CA VAL A 761 -14.70 15.88 -32.14
C VAL A 761 -14.35 15.41 -33.55
N VAL A 762 -13.23 14.71 -33.67
CA VAL A 762 -12.94 13.80 -34.79
C VAL A 762 -12.80 12.37 -34.29
N HIS A 763 -13.00 11.42 -35.19
CA HIS A 763 -12.94 9.99 -34.90
C HIS A 763 -11.79 9.31 -35.63
N HIS A 764 -11.23 8.27 -35.00
CA HIS A 764 -10.25 7.38 -35.61
C HIS A 764 -10.76 5.94 -35.49
N ILE A 765 -10.55 5.12 -36.53
CA ILE A 765 -11.05 3.74 -36.59
C ILE A 765 -9.86 2.79 -36.55
N TYR A 766 -9.94 1.78 -35.68
CA TYR A 766 -9.02 0.66 -35.64
C TYR A 766 -9.64 -0.57 -36.30
N ARG A 767 -8.78 -1.43 -36.84
CA ARG A 767 -9.11 -2.76 -37.35
C ARG A 767 -8.07 -3.74 -36.82
N ASN A 768 -8.49 -4.75 -36.06
CA ASN A 768 -7.63 -5.73 -35.38
C ASN A 768 -6.46 -5.04 -34.65
N GLY A 769 -6.73 -3.93 -33.94
CA GLY A 769 -5.73 -3.13 -33.21
C GLY A 769 -4.85 -2.19 -34.06
N THR A 770 -4.99 -2.17 -35.38
CA THR A 770 -4.26 -1.23 -36.26
C THR A 770 -5.16 -0.04 -36.63
N ARG A 771 -4.71 1.20 -36.44
CA ARG A 771 -5.45 2.40 -36.85
C ARG A 771 -5.50 2.46 -38.39
N VAL A 772 -6.70 2.39 -38.97
CA VAL A 772 -6.96 2.35 -40.43
C VAL A 772 -7.67 3.58 -40.98
N ALA A 773 -8.31 4.37 -40.12
CA ALA A 773 -8.84 5.69 -40.47
C ALA A 773 -8.51 6.70 -39.38
N SER A 774 -8.44 7.99 -39.73
CA SER A 774 -8.08 9.05 -38.79
C SER A 774 -8.73 10.39 -39.16
N ASN A 775 -8.92 11.25 -38.15
CA ASN A 775 -9.48 12.59 -38.29
C ASN A 775 -10.86 12.64 -39.00
N LEU A 776 -11.68 11.58 -38.86
CA LEU A 776 -13.00 11.50 -39.49
C LEU A 776 -13.98 12.46 -38.79
N THR A 777 -14.59 13.36 -39.57
CA THR A 777 -15.71 14.21 -39.13
C THR A 777 -17.09 13.57 -39.35
N THR A 778 -17.13 12.38 -39.99
CA THR A 778 -18.36 11.64 -40.28
C THR A 778 -18.47 10.37 -39.44
N THR A 779 -19.68 10.04 -39.02
CA THR A 779 -20.00 8.81 -38.26
C THR A 779 -20.16 7.56 -39.12
N ARG A 780 -19.74 7.63 -40.39
CA ARG A 780 -19.71 6.52 -41.32
C ARG A 780 -18.44 6.58 -42.17
N TRP A 781 -17.87 5.40 -42.41
CA TRP A 781 -16.69 5.17 -43.24
C TRP A 781 -16.81 3.81 -43.96
N THR A 782 -15.98 3.57 -44.97
CA THR A 782 -15.86 2.27 -45.64
C THR A 782 -14.38 1.96 -45.79
N ASP A 783 -13.97 0.79 -45.34
CA ASP A 783 -12.58 0.38 -45.34
C ASP A 783 -12.13 -0.04 -46.75
N PRO A 784 -11.28 0.75 -47.45
CA PRO A 784 -10.87 0.47 -48.82
C PRO A 784 -9.96 -0.76 -48.94
N THR A 785 -9.48 -1.31 -47.82
CA THR A 785 -8.56 -2.45 -47.75
C THR A 785 -9.21 -3.71 -47.16
N SER A 786 -10.53 -3.71 -46.94
CA SER A 786 -11.28 -4.79 -46.30
C SER A 786 -11.66 -5.95 -47.24
N THR A 787 -11.21 -5.96 -48.50
CA THR A 787 -11.54 -6.98 -49.52
C THR A 787 -11.22 -8.43 -49.11
N ASN A 788 -10.36 -8.62 -48.10
CA ASN A 788 -9.98 -9.91 -47.54
C ASN A 788 -10.96 -10.45 -46.47
N TYR A 789 -12.11 -9.79 -46.22
CA TYR A 789 -13.10 -10.14 -45.18
C TYR A 789 -13.58 -11.61 -45.19
N ALA A 790 -13.57 -12.28 -46.35
CA ALA A 790 -13.96 -13.70 -46.46
C ALA A 790 -12.83 -14.66 -46.01
N SER A 791 -11.59 -14.16 -45.99
CA SER A 791 -10.37 -14.91 -45.68
C SER A 791 -9.80 -14.63 -44.29
N LYS A 792 -10.15 -13.49 -43.66
CA LYS A 792 -9.75 -13.09 -42.30
C LYS A 792 -10.91 -12.38 -41.60
N THR A 793 -11.05 -12.61 -40.29
CA THR A 793 -12.01 -11.86 -39.46
C THR A 793 -11.48 -10.46 -39.21
N LEU A 794 -12.35 -9.46 -39.43
CA LEU A 794 -12.02 -8.04 -39.28
C LEU A 794 -12.89 -7.42 -38.18
N CYS A 795 -12.26 -7.09 -37.06
CA CYS A 795 -12.85 -6.48 -35.85
C CYS A 795 -12.53 -4.99 -35.81
N TYR A 796 -13.56 -4.15 -35.68
CA TYR A 796 -13.46 -2.71 -35.73
C TYR A 796 -13.88 -2.05 -34.42
N SER A 797 -13.08 -1.09 -33.96
CA SER A 797 -13.38 -0.19 -32.84
C SER A 797 -13.14 1.26 -33.26
N VAL A 798 -13.72 2.21 -32.52
CA VAL A 798 -13.65 3.65 -32.84
C VAL A 798 -13.30 4.43 -31.56
N GLU A 799 -12.42 5.42 -31.69
CA GLU A 799 -12.13 6.43 -30.66
C GLU A 799 -12.62 7.82 -31.09
N SER A 800 -12.84 8.70 -30.11
CA SER A 800 -13.13 10.13 -30.29
C SER A 800 -11.99 10.97 -29.72
N GLN A 801 -11.68 12.10 -30.36
CA GLN A 801 -10.70 13.10 -29.91
C GLN A 801 -11.29 14.50 -30.05
N TYR A 802 -11.12 15.38 -29.05
CA TYR A 802 -11.56 16.77 -29.14
C TYR A 802 -10.74 17.61 -30.13
N THR A 803 -11.39 18.61 -30.73
CA THR A 803 -10.79 19.60 -31.64
C THR A 803 -11.05 21.03 -31.13
N GLY A 804 -10.11 21.94 -31.39
CA GLY A 804 -10.18 23.34 -30.97
C GLY A 804 -8.86 23.86 -30.40
N GLY A 805 -8.79 25.17 -30.16
CA GLY A 805 -7.61 25.84 -29.57
C GLY A 805 -7.31 25.40 -28.14
N ASP A 806 -6.03 25.45 -27.77
CA ASP A 806 -5.45 25.07 -26.46
C ASP A 806 -5.81 23.68 -25.92
N ALA A 807 -6.45 22.83 -26.73
CA ALA A 807 -6.90 21.50 -26.34
C ALA A 807 -5.70 20.58 -26.11
N VAL A 808 -5.56 20.10 -24.86
CA VAL A 808 -4.89 18.83 -24.61
C VAL A 808 -5.60 17.78 -25.46
N ALA A 809 -4.86 16.98 -26.23
CA ALA A 809 -5.40 16.05 -27.22
C ALA A 809 -6.04 14.80 -26.57
N ASN A 810 -6.96 15.00 -25.62
CA ASN A 810 -7.59 13.96 -24.84
C ASN A 810 -8.48 13.08 -25.74
N LEU A 811 -8.24 11.76 -25.69
CA LEU A 811 -9.00 10.76 -26.43
C LEU A 811 -9.92 9.96 -25.50
N SER A 812 -11.04 9.50 -26.04
CA SER A 812 -11.98 8.62 -25.35
C SER A 812 -11.37 7.23 -25.07
N HIS A 813 -12.11 6.37 -24.38
CA HIS A 813 -11.90 4.93 -24.55
C HIS A 813 -12.27 4.51 -25.99
N HIS A 814 -11.84 3.33 -26.42
CA HIS A 814 -12.34 2.74 -27.66
C HIS A 814 -13.77 2.20 -27.42
N SER A 815 -14.59 2.22 -28.47
CA SER A 815 -15.88 1.55 -28.50
C SER A 815 -15.74 0.03 -28.26
N GLU A 816 -16.86 -0.64 -28.00
CA GLU A 816 -16.93 -2.09 -28.09
C GLU A 816 -16.49 -2.54 -29.50
N PRO A 817 -15.61 -3.55 -29.64
CA PRO A 817 -15.11 -3.98 -30.94
C PRO A 817 -16.08 -4.93 -31.63
N ILE A 818 -16.53 -4.56 -32.84
CA ILE A 818 -17.50 -5.33 -33.61
C ILE A 818 -16.80 -6.03 -34.78
N CYS A 819 -16.90 -7.37 -34.82
CA CYS A 819 -16.25 -8.21 -35.83
C CYS A 819 -17.20 -8.62 -36.95
N TYR A 820 -16.73 -8.50 -38.20
CA TYR A 820 -17.38 -9.12 -39.34
C TYR A 820 -16.97 -10.60 -39.44
N TRP A 821 -17.89 -11.50 -39.09
CA TRP A 821 -17.75 -12.94 -39.24
C TRP A 821 -18.34 -13.38 -40.58
N HIS A 822 -17.51 -13.78 -41.54
CA HIS A 822 -17.99 -14.29 -42.82
C HIS A 822 -18.62 -15.69 -42.68
N THR A 823 -19.54 -16.05 -43.57
CA THR A 823 -20.20 -17.38 -43.59
C THR A 823 -19.16 -18.50 -43.57
N GLY A 824 -19.28 -19.44 -42.63
CA GLY A 824 -18.33 -20.54 -42.45
C GLY A 824 -17.07 -20.22 -41.64
N THR A 825 -16.84 -18.97 -41.21
CA THR A 825 -15.73 -18.61 -40.30
C THR A 825 -16.03 -18.91 -38.83
N GLY A 826 -17.30 -19.11 -38.46
CA GLY A 826 -17.73 -19.51 -37.13
C GLY A 826 -18.56 -20.79 -37.15
N THR A 827 -18.45 -21.59 -36.08
CA THR A 827 -19.30 -22.75 -35.78
C THR A 827 -19.85 -22.61 -34.37
N ILE A 828 -21.14 -22.89 -34.17
CA ILE A 828 -21.79 -22.84 -32.87
C ILE A 828 -22.34 -24.22 -32.54
N PHE A 829 -21.88 -24.78 -31.42
CA PHE A 829 -22.36 -26.04 -30.86
C PHE A 829 -23.31 -25.69 -29.71
N ASN A 830 -24.57 -26.12 -29.77
CA ASN A 830 -25.54 -25.86 -28.71
C ASN A 830 -25.70 -27.10 -27.82
N THR A 831 -26.22 -26.91 -26.60
CA THR A 831 -26.56 -27.99 -25.68
C THR A 831 -27.48 -29.01 -26.35
N GLY A 832 -27.04 -30.28 -26.42
CA GLY A 832 -27.79 -31.35 -27.09
C GLY A 832 -27.77 -31.29 -28.63
N ALA A 833 -27.12 -30.29 -29.22
CA ALA A 833 -26.96 -30.10 -30.66
C ALA A 833 -25.49 -29.74 -30.98
N GLY A 834 -24.62 -30.75 -30.85
CA GLY A 834 -23.18 -30.66 -31.13
C GLY A 834 -22.30 -30.50 -29.88
N LEU A 835 -22.81 -29.88 -28.80
CA LEU A 835 -22.16 -29.85 -27.50
C LEU A 835 -22.83 -30.87 -26.56
N ASN A 836 -22.04 -31.83 -26.08
CA ASN A 836 -22.52 -32.97 -25.29
C ASN A 836 -21.82 -33.01 -23.93
N SER A 837 -22.48 -33.50 -22.89
CA SER A 837 -21.81 -33.90 -21.65
C SER A 837 -21.38 -35.36 -21.75
N LEU A 838 -20.16 -35.66 -21.29
CA LEU A 838 -19.67 -37.05 -21.17
C LEU A 838 -20.02 -37.68 -19.81
N ASP A 839 -20.48 -36.87 -18.86
CA ASP A 839 -20.81 -37.23 -17.47
C ASP A 839 -22.31 -37.34 -17.18
N GLY A 840 -23.18 -37.01 -18.15
CA GLY A 840 -24.63 -37.02 -17.97
C GLY A 840 -25.18 -35.79 -17.24
N ALA A 841 -24.51 -34.64 -17.36
CA ALA A 841 -24.92 -33.38 -16.76
C ALA A 841 -26.38 -33.01 -17.13
N SER A 842 -27.13 -32.51 -16.15
CA SER A 842 -28.53 -32.11 -16.32
C SER A 842 -28.67 -30.91 -17.26
N THR A 843 -29.77 -30.90 -18.02
CA THR A 843 -30.11 -29.82 -18.96
C THR A 843 -31.44 -29.17 -18.60
N ALA A 844 -31.53 -27.85 -18.74
CA ALA A 844 -32.74 -27.06 -18.50
C ALA A 844 -33.02 -26.07 -19.64
N THR A 845 -34.19 -25.43 -19.61
CA THR A 845 -34.68 -24.48 -20.62
C THR A 845 -35.41 -23.26 -20.00
N ASP A 846 -35.43 -23.17 -18.67
CA ASP A 846 -36.10 -22.14 -17.86
C ASP A 846 -35.56 -20.73 -18.15
N HIS A 847 -34.25 -20.58 -18.38
CA HIS A 847 -33.60 -19.32 -18.75
C HIS A 847 -33.64 -19.01 -20.26
N GLY A 848 -34.78 -19.31 -20.90
CA GLY A 848 -35.10 -18.94 -22.29
C GLY A 848 -34.33 -19.67 -23.40
N ARG A 849 -33.41 -20.59 -23.06
CA ARG A 849 -32.67 -21.42 -24.03
C ARG A 849 -32.22 -22.76 -23.42
N PRO A 850 -32.04 -23.83 -24.23
CA PRO A 850 -31.43 -25.07 -23.76
C PRO A 850 -30.00 -24.85 -23.24
N HIS A 851 -29.71 -25.37 -22.06
CA HIS A 851 -28.40 -25.27 -21.43
C HIS A 851 -28.11 -26.42 -20.46
N PHE A 852 -26.83 -26.74 -20.25
CA PHE A 852 -26.39 -27.53 -19.10
C PHE A 852 -26.54 -26.68 -17.84
N ASN A 853 -27.27 -27.17 -16.84
CA ASN A 853 -27.62 -26.44 -15.63
C ASN A 853 -26.63 -26.73 -14.49
N ASP A 854 -26.25 -25.71 -13.72
CA ASP A 854 -25.28 -25.78 -12.61
C ASP A 854 -23.99 -26.54 -13.00
N TRP A 855 -23.52 -26.35 -14.23
CA TRP A 855 -22.47 -27.19 -14.79
C TRP A 855 -21.06 -26.75 -14.36
N GLY A 856 -20.21 -27.72 -14.05
CA GLY A 856 -18.76 -27.52 -13.98
C GLY A 856 -18.03 -28.12 -12.79
N ALA A 857 -18.60 -29.11 -12.09
CA ALA A 857 -17.89 -29.81 -11.02
C ALA A 857 -16.68 -30.61 -11.53
N THR A 858 -15.78 -31.00 -10.63
CA THR A 858 -14.45 -31.59 -10.92
C THR A 858 -14.48 -32.84 -11.81
N ASN A 859 -15.59 -33.59 -11.82
CA ASN A 859 -15.78 -34.79 -12.62
C ASN A 859 -16.52 -34.56 -13.96
N GLN A 860 -16.98 -33.34 -14.23
CA GLN A 860 -17.83 -33.04 -15.38
C GLN A 860 -17.02 -32.62 -16.61
N VAL A 861 -17.47 -33.04 -17.80
CA VAL A 861 -16.78 -32.77 -19.06
C VAL A 861 -17.79 -32.52 -20.18
N LEU A 862 -17.73 -31.34 -20.79
CA LEU A 862 -18.40 -31.11 -22.08
C LEU A 862 -17.44 -31.47 -23.22
N GLU A 863 -17.96 -32.04 -24.30
CA GLU A 863 -17.22 -32.35 -25.52
C GLU A 863 -18.02 -31.96 -26.78
N ALA A 864 -17.34 -31.33 -27.73
CA ALA A 864 -17.82 -31.12 -29.09
C ALA A 864 -16.77 -31.61 -30.10
N ALA A 865 -17.21 -32.20 -31.21
CA ALA A 865 -16.34 -32.66 -32.29
C ALA A 865 -16.33 -31.64 -33.43
N PHE A 866 -15.15 -31.38 -34.01
CA PHE A 866 -14.96 -30.42 -35.09
C PHE A 866 -13.93 -30.91 -36.11
N THR A 867 -14.10 -30.48 -37.36
CA THR A 867 -13.12 -30.61 -38.44
C THR A 867 -13.03 -29.26 -39.14
N PRO A 868 -11.89 -28.53 -39.10
CA PRO A 868 -11.79 -27.22 -39.70
C PRO A 868 -11.91 -27.29 -41.23
N GLY A 869 -12.69 -26.38 -41.81
CA GLY A 869 -12.69 -26.17 -43.26
C GLY A 869 -11.43 -25.45 -43.77
N LEU A 870 -10.71 -24.75 -42.89
CA LEU A 870 -9.51 -23.98 -43.20
C LEU A 870 -8.47 -24.15 -42.07
N THR A 871 -7.19 -24.06 -42.43
CA THR A 871 -6.09 -23.97 -41.46
C THR A 871 -5.99 -22.54 -40.97
N GLY A 872 -5.88 -22.32 -39.66
CA GLY A 872 -5.85 -20.97 -39.11
C GLY A 872 -5.83 -20.91 -37.59
N SER A 873 -5.94 -19.68 -37.08
CA SER A 873 -6.10 -19.41 -35.64
C SER A 873 -7.57 -19.41 -35.29
N TYR A 874 -7.95 -20.12 -34.22
CA TYR A 874 -9.33 -20.28 -33.76
C TYR A 874 -9.46 -19.92 -32.28
N GLY A 875 -10.45 -19.09 -31.96
CA GLY A 875 -10.89 -18.83 -30.59
C GLY A 875 -12.08 -19.70 -30.20
N VAL A 876 -12.02 -20.31 -29.02
CA VAL A 876 -13.14 -21.01 -28.36
C VAL A 876 -13.73 -20.08 -27.29
N GLN A 877 -15.06 -19.92 -27.29
CA GLN A 877 -15.80 -19.28 -26.20
C GLN A 877 -17.00 -20.15 -25.78
N LEU A 878 -17.44 -20.00 -24.54
CA LEU A 878 -18.67 -20.60 -24.00
C LEU A 878 -19.75 -19.52 -23.85
N VAL A 879 -20.98 -19.85 -24.24
CA VAL A 879 -22.16 -18.98 -24.10
C VAL A 879 -22.88 -19.35 -22.80
N TYR A 880 -22.74 -18.51 -21.77
CA TYR A 880 -22.94 -18.92 -20.38
C TYR A 880 -23.83 -17.96 -19.56
N GLY A 881 -24.39 -18.47 -18.47
CA GLY A 881 -25.00 -17.70 -17.38
C GLY A 881 -24.30 -18.01 -16.05
N ASN A 882 -24.02 -17.02 -15.22
CA ASN A 882 -23.42 -17.20 -13.90
C ASN A 882 -23.95 -16.11 -12.96
N ALA A 883 -24.97 -16.41 -12.15
CA ALA A 883 -25.49 -15.47 -11.14
C ALA A 883 -25.32 -15.99 -9.70
N PHE A 884 -24.14 -16.59 -9.43
CA PHE A 884 -23.76 -16.98 -8.06
C PHE A 884 -23.41 -15.79 -7.14
N GLY A 885 -23.33 -14.58 -7.67
CA GLY A 885 -23.10 -13.34 -6.93
C GLY A 885 -23.27 -12.11 -7.82
N PRO A 886 -23.06 -10.90 -7.28
CA PRO A 886 -23.18 -9.65 -8.02
C PRO A 886 -21.90 -9.33 -8.82
N VAL A 887 -22.09 -8.73 -10.00
CA VAL A 887 -21.04 -8.37 -10.99
C VAL A 887 -19.84 -7.58 -10.43
N ASN A 888 -19.94 -7.00 -9.23
CA ASN A 888 -18.90 -6.20 -8.57
C ASN A 888 -18.26 -6.87 -7.33
N SER A 889 -18.53 -8.15 -7.04
CA SER A 889 -17.95 -8.86 -5.89
C SER A 889 -17.88 -10.38 -6.12
N GLY A 890 -17.70 -11.16 -5.05
CA GLY A 890 -17.73 -12.62 -5.07
C GLY A 890 -16.37 -13.31 -5.19
N VAL A 891 -16.40 -14.65 -5.10
CA VAL A 891 -15.23 -15.55 -5.23
C VAL A 891 -15.47 -16.67 -6.25
N THR A 892 -16.51 -16.54 -7.08
CA THR A 892 -17.06 -17.59 -7.96
C THR A 892 -17.13 -17.19 -9.44
N ALA A 893 -16.16 -16.40 -9.92
CA ALA A 893 -15.87 -16.38 -11.35
C ALA A 893 -15.67 -17.83 -11.82
N ALA A 894 -16.42 -18.29 -12.83
CA ALA A 894 -16.33 -19.68 -13.25
C ALA A 894 -15.17 -19.84 -14.24
N VAL A 895 -14.28 -20.79 -13.99
CA VAL A 895 -13.00 -20.96 -14.71
C VAL A 895 -12.85 -22.41 -15.14
N LYS A 896 -12.53 -22.61 -16.42
CA LYS A 896 -12.48 -23.93 -17.04
C LYS A 896 -11.28 -24.10 -17.95
N ARG A 897 -10.71 -25.30 -17.93
CA ARG A 897 -9.68 -25.70 -18.88
C ARG A 897 -10.36 -26.15 -20.17
N ILE A 898 -9.91 -25.58 -21.29
CA ILE A 898 -10.18 -26.13 -22.63
C ILE A 898 -9.02 -27.06 -23.01
N GLU A 899 -9.34 -28.21 -23.59
CA GLU A 899 -8.38 -29.12 -24.20
C GLU A 899 -8.79 -29.39 -25.65
N VAL A 900 -7.85 -29.25 -26.59
CA VAL A 900 -8.01 -29.73 -27.97
C VAL A 900 -7.39 -31.12 -28.05
N VAL A 901 -8.21 -32.11 -28.38
CA VAL A 901 -7.83 -33.52 -28.49
C VAL A 901 -7.83 -33.93 -29.96
N ASN A 902 -6.77 -34.57 -30.45
CA ASN A 902 -6.68 -35.05 -31.83
C ASN A 902 -7.44 -36.38 -32.06
N ALA A 903 -7.52 -36.83 -33.31
CA ALA A 903 -8.14 -38.10 -33.69
C ALA A 903 -7.47 -39.35 -33.04
N ALA A 904 -6.23 -39.25 -32.55
CA ALA A 904 -5.53 -40.29 -31.81
C ALA A 904 -5.80 -40.25 -30.28
N GLY A 905 -6.70 -39.38 -29.82
CA GLY A 905 -7.08 -39.24 -28.40
C GLY A 905 -6.09 -38.45 -27.53
N GLN A 906 -5.08 -37.83 -28.14
CA GLN A 906 -4.05 -37.06 -27.43
C GLN A 906 -4.46 -35.59 -27.29
N VAL A 907 -4.26 -34.98 -26.12
CA VAL A 907 -4.35 -33.53 -25.94
C VAL A 907 -3.18 -32.88 -26.70
N VAL A 908 -3.49 -32.08 -27.72
CA VAL A 908 -2.48 -31.39 -28.55
C VAL A 908 -2.36 -29.89 -28.24
N ALA A 909 -3.36 -29.31 -27.58
CA ALA A 909 -3.30 -27.97 -27.01
C ALA A 909 -4.24 -27.85 -25.81
N SER A 910 -3.97 -26.92 -24.90
CA SER A 910 -4.85 -26.60 -23.78
C SER A 910 -4.66 -25.16 -23.34
N ASP A 911 -5.76 -24.53 -22.91
CA ASP A 911 -5.86 -23.11 -22.54
C ASP A 911 -6.96 -22.95 -21.47
N VAL A 912 -7.19 -21.75 -20.94
CA VAL A 912 -8.16 -21.47 -19.87
C VAL A 912 -9.19 -20.42 -20.31
N VAL A 913 -10.47 -20.71 -20.09
CA VAL A 913 -11.56 -19.73 -20.23
C VAL A 913 -12.13 -19.35 -18.88
N MET A 914 -12.52 -18.07 -18.75
CA MET A 914 -13.29 -17.55 -17.62
C MET A 914 -14.69 -17.10 -18.05
N MET A 915 -15.64 -17.30 -17.14
CA MET A 915 -17.06 -17.01 -17.22
C MET A 915 -17.46 -16.23 -15.95
N PRO A 916 -17.20 -14.91 -15.93
CA PRO A 916 -17.44 -14.06 -14.76
C PRO A 916 -18.92 -13.98 -14.35
N GLN A 917 -19.17 -13.50 -13.13
CA GLN A 917 -20.53 -13.27 -12.63
C GLN A 917 -21.27 -12.22 -13.49
N LEU A 918 -22.55 -12.50 -13.76
CA LEU A 918 -23.52 -11.71 -14.49
C LEU A 918 -24.66 -11.28 -13.56
N SER A 919 -25.52 -10.36 -13.99
CA SER A 919 -26.52 -9.71 -13.12
C SER A 919 -27.70 -10.61 -12.70
N ASN A 920 -28.05 -11.61 -13.50
CA ASN A 920 -29.03 -12.66 -13.19
C ASN A 920 -28.86 -13.85 -14.18
N TRP A 921 -29.62 -14.93 -13.98
CA TRP A 921 -29.54 -16.16 -14.77
C TRP A 921 -30.13 -16.06 -16.19
N ASP A 922 -30.99 -15.07 -16.47
CA ASP A 922 -31.56 -14.83 -17.80
C ASP A 922 -30.62 -14.01 -18.70
N VAL A 923 -29.59 -13.38 -18.13
CA VAL A 923 -28.51 -12.71 -18.86
C VAL A 923 -27.44 -13.71 -19.25
N TRP A 924 -27.19 -13.79 -20.56
CA TRP A 924 -26.23 -14.70 -21.17
C TRP A 924 -25.03 -13.93 -21.72
N GLY A 925 -23.83 -14.25 -21.25
CA GLY A 925 -22.55 -13.70 -21.71
C GLY A 925 -21.75 -14.68 -22.56
N ASP A 926 -20.63 -14.20 -23.12
CA ASP A 926 -19.59 -15.04 -23.73
C ASP A 926 -18.36 -15.08 -22.83
N SER A 927 -17.70 -16.24 -22.73
CA SER A 927 -16.45 -16.39 -21.98
C SER A 927 -15.28 -15.62 -22.60
N SER A 928 -14.14 -15.54 -21.88
CA SER A 928 -12.86 -15.23 -22.54
C SER A 928 -12.55 -16.25 -23.63
N PHE A 929 -11.65 -15.89 -24.55
CA PHE A 929 -11.22 -16.80 -25.61
C PHE A 929 -10.17 -17.78 -25.08
N ALA A 930 -10.27 -19.04 -25.51
CA ALA A 930 -9.14 -19.96 -25.54
C ALA A 930 -8.64 -20.09 -26.99
N ARG A 931 -7.35 -19.90 -27.25
CA ARG A 931 -6.80 -19.74 -28.61
C ARG A 931 -5.99 -20.95 -29.09
N PHE A 932 -6.33 -21.47 -30.26
CA PHE A 932 -5.71 -22.68 -30.83
C PHE A 932 -5.42 -22.54 -32.33
N SER A 933 -4.28 -23.08 -32.77
CA SER A 933 -4.02 -23.31 -34.21
C SER A 933 -4.59 -24.66 -34.63
N LEU A 934 -5.51 -24.66 -35.60
CA LEU A 934 -6.15 -25.88 -36.10
C LEU A 934 -5.87 -26.06 -37.60
N THR A 935 -5.80 -27.32 -38.06
CA THR A 935 -5.48 -27.67 -39.46
C THR A 935 -6.72 -28.12 -40.23
N ALA A 936 -6.86 -27.64 -41.48
CA ALA A 936 -7.95 -28.04 -42.38
C ALA A 936 -8.06 -29.57 -42.52
N GLY A 937 -9.29 -30.10 -42.49
CA GLY A 937 -9.57 -31.53 -42.66
C GLY A 937 -9.17 -32.45 -41.50
N ALA A 938 -8.42 -31.96 -40.51
CA ALA A 938 -8.07 -32.74 -39.32
C ALA A 938 -9.23 -32.75 -38.32
N THR A 939 -9.63 -33.92 -37.83
CA THR A 939 -10.70 -34.04 -36.83
C THR A 939 -10.16 -33.88 -35.41
N TYR A 940 -10.80 -33.00 -34.64
CA TYR A 940 -10.52 -32.70 -33.25
C TYR A 940 -11.76 -32.88 -32.37
N LYS A 941 -11.54 -33.11 -31.08
CA LYS A 941 -12.54 -33.00 -30.01
C LYS A 941 -12.11 -31.87 -29.08
N ILE A 942 -12.97 -30.89 -28.87
CA ILE A 942 -12.75 -29.81 -27.90
C ILE A 942 -13.44 -30.22 -26.62
N ARG A 943 -12.69 -30.29 -25.51
CA ARG A 943 -13.20 -30.65 -24.18
C ARG A 943 -13.15 -29.46 -23.23
N VAL A 944 -14.20 -29.29 -22.46
CA VAL A 944 -14.30 -28.32 -21.37
C VAL A 944 -14.25 -29.08 -20.05
N LYS A 945 -13.29 -28.76 -19.18
CA LYS A 945 -13.07 -29.40 -17.88
C LYS A 945 -12.92 -28.39 -16.76
N ASP A 946 -13.03 -28.85 -15.52
CA ASP A 946 -12.74 -28.02 -14.35
C ASP A 946 -11.28 -27.51 -14.32
N PHE A 947 -11.06 -26.40 -13.61
CA PHE A 947 -9.73 -25.89 -13.26
C PHE A 947 -9.67 -25.55 -11.77
N TYR A 948 -9.83 -24.28 -11.40
CA TYR A 948 -10.17 -23.81 -10.04
C TYR A 948 -10.57 -22.34 -10.07
N ASN A 949 -11.07 -21.80 -8.97
CA ASN A 949 -11.25 -20.34 -8.75
C ASN A 949 -11.00 -19.99 -7.28
N MET A 950 -11.21 -18.73 -6.86
CA MET A 950 -10.96 -18.31 -5.48
C MET A 950 -11.78 -19.07 -4.42
N SER A 951 -12.96 -19.61 -4.76
CA SER A 951 -13.72 -20.44 -3.82
C SER A 951 -13.00 -21.74 -3.41
N TYR A 952 -12.00 -22.19 -4.18
CA TYR A 952 -11.21 -23.40 -3.86
C TYR A 952 -10.18 -23.16 -2.75
N LEU A 953 -9.98 -21.91 -2.29
CA LEU A 953 -9.07 -21.58 -1.18
C LEU A 953 -9.73 -21.80 0.19
N GLU A 954 -8.94 -22.17 1.18
CA GLU A 954 -9.40 -22.42 2.56
C GLU A 954 -9.78 -21.11 3.28
N SER A 955 -9.08 -19.99 3.00
CA SER A 955 -9.44 -18.66 3.53
C SER A 955 -10.89 -18.28 3.23
N ASN A 956 -11.37 -18.70 2.06
CA ASN A 956 -12.72 -18.40 1.56
C ASN A 956 -13.78 -19.39 2.07
N ALA A 957 -13.43 -20.42 2.86
CA ALA A 957 -14.40 -21.26 3.56
C ALA A 957 -15.27 -20.48 4.57
N THR A 958 -14.79 -19.30 5.01
CA THR A 958 -15.54 -18.38 5.87
C THR A 958 -16.36 -17.33 5.11
N TYR A 959 -16.31 -17.30 3.77
CA TYR A 959 -17.08 -16.35 2.97
C TYR A 959 -18.60 -16.59 3.12
N GLY A 960 -19.38 -15.51 3.14
CA GLY A 960 -20.82 -15.55 3.40
C GLY A 960 -21.70 -15.84 2.18
N GLY A 961 -21.16 -15.66 0.96
CA GLY A 961 -21.87 -15.93 -0.30
C GLY A 961 -21.59 -17.32 -0.89
N ALA A 962 -21.98 -17.51 -2.16
CA ALA A 962 -21.66 -18.72 -2.90
C ALA A 962 -20.14 -18.97 -2.95
N GLY A 963 -19.74 -20.24 -2.98
CA GLY A 963 -18.34 -20.64 -2.85
C GLY A 963 -17.78 -20.55 -1.43
N GLY A 964 -18.57 -20.09 -0.46
CA GLY A 964 -18.17 -19.92 0.93
C GLY A 964 -18.31 -21.17 1.79
N SER A 965 -19.08 -21.05 2.88
CA SER A 965 -19.33 -22.12 3.86
C SER A 965 -20.05 -23.35 3.29
N GLY A 966 -20.80 -23.20 2.19
CA GLY A 966 -21.41 -24.31 1.46
C GLY A 966 -20.45 -25.16 0.62
N GLY A 967 -19.15 -24.83 0.61
CA GLY A 967 -18.12 -25.47 -0.21
C GLY A 967 -17.77 -24.68 -1.48
N PRO A 968 -16.74 -25.10 -2.23
CA PRO A 968 -16.32 -24.42 -3.45
C PRO A 968 -17.39 -24.42 -4.54
N VAL A 969 -17.51 -23.31 -5.27
CA VAL A 969 -18.44 -23.13 -6.39
C VAL A 969 -17.65 -22.56 -7.58
N ASN A 970 -17.40 -23.43 -8.55
CA ASN A 970 -16.80 -23.10 -9.84
C ASN A 970 -17.73 -23.63 -10.96
N ARG A 971 -18.90 -23.03 -11.10
CA ARG A 971 -19.99 -23.53 -11.94
C ARG A 971 -20.67 -22.40 -12.71
N ALA A 972 -21.28 -22.74 -13.86
CA ALA A 972 -22.06 -21.84 -14.69
C ALA A 972 -23.11 -22.64 -15.49
N ASN A 973 -24.19 -21.99 -15.89
CA ASN A 973 -25.09 -22.53 -16.89
C ASN A 973 -24.43 -22.36 -18.27
N VAL A 974 -24.35 -23.42 -19.08
CA VAL A 974 -23.68 -23.37 -20.39
C VAL A 974 -24.67 -23.74 -21.49
N SER A 975 -25.04 -22.77 -22.33
CA SER A 975 -25.99 -22.98 -23.43
C SER A 975 -25.34 -23.49 -24.72
N GLY A 976 -24.09 -23.11 -24.98
CA GLY A 976 -23.34 -23.56 -26.15
C GLY A 976 -21.86 -23.16 -26.12
N MET A 977 -21.15 -23.55 -27.17
CA MET A 977 -19.75 -23.23 -27.43
C MET A 977 -19.62 -22.63 -28.83
N LYS A 978 -18.98 -21.46 -28.92
CA LYS A 978 -18.57 -20.80 -30.16
C LYS A 978 -17.15 -21.23 -30.50
N LEU A 979 -16.92 -21.61 -31.74
CA LEU A 979 -15.60 -21.80 -32.32
C LEU A 979 -15.45 -20.85 -33.51
N LEU A 980 -14.57 -19.87 -33.38
CA LEU A 980 -14.50 -18.69 -34.22
C LEU A 980 -13.11 -18.58 -34.85
N ARG A 981 -13.01 -18.54 -36.18
CA ARG A 981 -11.72 -18.33 -36.85
C ARG A 981 -11.30 -16.87 -36.71
N MET A 982 -10.15 -16.66 -36.10
CA MET A 982 -9.55 -15.35 -35.87
C MET A 982 -8.71 -14.93 -37.09
N GLU A 983 -7.88 -15.86 -37.60
CA GLU A 983 -6.93 -15.64 -38.72
C GLU A 983 -6.82 -16.80 -39.69
#